data_AF-A0A6B2ECJ7-F1
#
_entry.id   AF-A0A6B2ECJ7-F1
#
_cell.length_a   1.000
_cell.length_b   1.000
_cell.length_c   1.000
_cell.angle_alpha   90.00
_cell.angle_beta   90.00
_cell.angle_gamma   90.00
#
_symmetry.space_group_name_H-M   'P 1'
#
loop_
_entity.id
_entity.type
_entity.pdbx_description
1 polymer ?
#
loop_
_entity_poly.entity_id
_entity_poly.type
_entity_poly.pdbx_seq_one_letter_code
_entity_poly.pdbx_strand_id
1 'polypeptide(L)'
;MRSFSLLFITLFVGQFLSVLSVSEYELYDVTNGNQASFLPPGNDKFASVVLPTPVHFFTQQYDEIFINTNGILTFRSEYPFFANSPFPIEYPAIAPFYSNVDTTVANETTKIAYYVTQDPQVLYRATDVIRNGFTNTIDFEARSLLVATWQSVGHFDRKADSLNTYQVALICGDRETYVEFLYPEGGLNWIKGDVGESGLPDVRAQAGFVSEEGEVFTLKGSGLENVKYLTELTNYGVPGIFLYRVGPLGYDQKVQEPDRYLGNPESTHLTCQDRGKHRCHSIANCEDTRAGFCCSCKDGYYGNGYSCIKSDAPIRVSGLITGTLGDRSVNSQLQSYVVTSDGRTYTAISPLEPEVGSRLQILEVIGSSIAWLFAKPVGNVQNGYQLTGGSLNHTAVLRFEGSEEECRVVQRFTGLNMWDQLAVNIELNCNLPELPYGARLRFGDYVEEFTRVSDTELRSSDWQRRIAIQDYDRDLVFSITQMVTFEKCPYAEKSSGGAEESLTQKISKVSSSYEPREQAIRISMLSKAGIDKTSNPCTDGSAICGENALCVPSQEEDVGENYVCQCKNGFAPDRVVAGVEHCVDIDECQGVNICDHNAECYNELGGYSCMCRQGFSGNGYECLPEGVTQPPFPMVSEYPETGPESRSQPCDTQSACSPSAICVSGLCLCINGY
;
A
#
# COMPACT_ATOMS: atom_id res chain seq x y z
N MET A 1 -45.86 56.61 35.77
CA MET A 1 -45.94 55.18 35.45
C MET A 1 -45.15 54.94 34.17
N ARG A 2 -43.90 54.44 34.30
CA ARG A 2 -43.06 53.97 33.19
C ARG A 2 -42.77 52.50 33.48
N SER A 3 -43.20 51.59 32.60
CA SER A 3 -42.99 50.15 32.76
C SER A 3 -41.66 49.77 32.11
N PHE A 4 -40.72 49.28 32.91
CA PHE A 4 -39.48 48.65 32.46
C PHE A 4 -39.72 47.14 32.37
N SER A 5 -39.61 46.55 31.18
CA SER A 5 -39.46 45.10 31.04
C SER A 5 -37.96 44.78 30.99
N LEU A 6 -37.45 44.11 32.03
CA LEU A 6 -36.13 43.47 32.01
C LEU A 6 -36.24 42.17 31.23
N LEU A 7 -35.47 42.06 30.13
CA LEU A 7 -35.17 40.78 29.49
C LEU A 7 -33.85 40.27 30.10
N PHE A 8 -33.92 39.23 30.92
CA PHE A 8 -32.74 38.49 31.39
C PHE A 8 -32.24 37.60 30.24
N ILE A 9 -31.12 37.95 29.63
CA ILE A 9 -30.37 37.06 28.73
C ILE A 9 -29.47 36.21 29.62
N THR A 10 -29.86 34.96 29.85
CA THR A 10 -28.99 33.94 30.42
C THR A 10 -28.00 33.49 29.35
N LEU A 11 -26.76 33.97 29.46
CA LEU A 11 -25.63 33.50 28.66
C LEU A 11 -25.25 32.09 29.17
N PHE A 12 -25.75 31.04 28.51
CA PHE A 12 -25.25 29.68 28.70
C PHE A 12 -23.87 29.60 28.02
N VAL A 13 -22.81 29.90 28.77
CA VAL A 13 -21.44 29.56 28.34
C VAL A 13 -21.29 28.07 28.57
N GLY A 14 -21.57 27.28 27.53
CA GLY A 14 -21.09 25.90 27.47
C GLY A 14 -19.57 25.93 27.39
N GLN A 15 -18.89 25.66 28.52
CA GLN A 15 -17.48 25.33 28.51
C GLN A 15 -17.34 23.96 27.83
N PHE A 16 -17.07 23.96 26.52
CA PHE A 16 -16.38 22.84 25.91
C PHE A 16 -14.95 22.85 26.46
N LEU A 17 -14.69 22.04 27.49
CA LEU A 17 -13.33 21.69 27.87
C LEU A 17 -12.77 20.84 26.73
N SER A 18 -12.01 21.45 25.82
CA SER A 18 -11.16 20.69 24.91
C SER A 18 -10.09 19.99 25.75
N VAL A 19 -10.16 18.67 25.84
CA VAL A 19 -9.09 17.87 26.45
C VAL A 19 -7.86 18.05 25.56
N LEU A 20 -6.78 18.60 26.13
CA LEU A 20 -5.52 18.80 25.43
C LEU A 20 -4.86 17.43 25.18
N SER A 21 -4.21 17.27 24.02
CA SER A 21 -3.36 16.11 23.76
C SER A 21 -2.14 16.13 24.67
N VAL A 22 -1.60 14.95 24.97
CA VAL A 22 -0.39 14.83 25.80
C VAL A 22 0.79 15.54 25.11
N SER A 23 1.47 16.40 25.85
CA SER A 23 2.65 17.13 25.37
C SER A 23 3.95 16.40 25.73
N GLU A 24 5.06 16.74 25.08
CA GLU A 24 6.37 16.15 25.39
C GLU A 24 6.80 16.41 26.85
N TYR A 25 6.36 17.52 27.45
CA TYR A 25 6.62 17.86 28.85
C TYR A 25 5.84 16.99 29.85
N GLU A 26 4.76 16.36 29.40
CA GLU A 26 3.96 15.45 30.22
C GLU A 26 4.50 14.02 30.16
N LEU A 27 5.45 13.70 29.29
CA LEU A 27 6.16 12.42 29.34
C LEU A 27 6.89 12.25 30.68
N TYR A 28 7.16 11.00 31.07
CA TYR A 28 8.07 10.73 32.18
C TYR A 28 9.47 11.24 31.80
N ASP A 29 10.13 11.98 32.71
CA ASP A 29 11.42 12.60 32.46
C ASP A 29 12.45 11.58 31.98
N VAL A 30 12.99 11.80 30.78
CA VAL A 30 13.98 10.92 30.12
C VAL A 30 15.33 10.88 30.81
N THR A 31 15.64 11.88 31.65
CA THR A 31 16.89 11.90 32.41
C THR A 31 16.75 11.21 33.76
N ASN A 32 15.52 11.16 34.30
CA ASN A 32 15.21 10.74 35.66
C ASN A 32 16.25 11.25 36.68
N GLY A 33 16.51 12.56 36.67
CA GLY A 33 17.56 13.13 37.53
C GLY A 33 18.98 12.59 37.26
N ASN A 34 19.31 12.35 36.00
CA ASN A 34 20.57 11.75 35.49
C ASN A 34 20.79 10.26 35.81
N GLN A 35 19.74 9.52 36.16
CA GLN A 35 19.81 8.08 36.40
C GLN A 35 19.47 7.23 35.17
N ALA A 36 19.03 7.85 34.07
CA ALA A 36 18.71 7.13 32.85
C ALA A 36 19.92 6.53 32.14
N SER A 37 19.71 5.36 31.57
CA SER A 37 20.62 4.69 30.65
C SER A 37 20.19 4.97 29.21
N PHE A 38 21.15 4.91 28.28
CA PHE A 38 20.92 5.21 26.87
C PHE A 38 21.42 4.07 26.00
N LEU A 39 20.65 3.71 24.97
CA LEU A 39 21.18 2.83 23.93
C LEU A 39 22.28 3.57 23.14
N PRO A 40 23.34 2.87 22.71
CA PRO A 40 24.33 3.48 21.84
C PRO A 40 23.68 3.89 20.50
N PRO A 41 24.15 4.97 19.86
CA PRO A 41 23.72 5.31 18.51
C PRO A 41 23.97 4.17 17.53
N GLY A 42 23.03 3.98 16.60
CA GLY A 42 23.12 3.02 15.52
C GLY A 42 21.81 2.29 15.25
N ASN A 43 21.88 1.38 14.29
CA ASN A 43 20.79 0.45 13.98
C ASN A 43 20.88 -0.82 14.84
N ASP A 44 19.72 -1.43 15.10
CA ASP A 44 19.57 -2.75 15.74
C ASP A 44 20.34 -2.90 17.07
N LYS A 45 20.34 -1.85 17.88
CA LYS A 45 20.92 -1.87 19.23
C LYS A 45 19.88 -2.35 20.22
N PHE A 46 20.36 -2.99 21.28
CA PHE A 46 19.51 -3.41 22.38
C PHE A 46 20.23 -3.28 23.71
N ALA A 47 19.46 -3.27 24.79
CA ALA A 47 19.95 -3.42 26.14
C ALA A 47 19.01 -4.32 26.93
N SER A 48 19.57 -5.14 27.83
CA SER A 48 18.79 -5.89 28.79
C SER A 48 18.65 -5.13 30.09
N VAL A 49 17.49 -5.25 30.73
CA VAL A 49 17.14 -4.55 31.95
C VAL A 49 16.54 -5.54 32.92
N VAL A 50 17.21 -5.71 34.06
CA VAL A 50 16.70 -6.52 35.18
C VAL A 50 15.70 -5.70 35.98
N LEU A 51 14.55 -6.30 36.27
CA LEU A 51 13.42 -5.63 36.90
C LEU A 51 13.38 -5.93 38.40
N PRO A 52 13.22 -4.91 39.27
CA PRO A 52 13.13 -5.09 40.71
C PRO A 52 11.78 -5.70 41.14
N THR A 53 10.73 -5.46 40.35
CA THR A 53 9.43 -6.12 40.48
C THR A 53 9.17 -6.87 39.17
N PRO A 54 8.79 -8.16 39.22
CA PRO A 54 8.49 -8.91 38.01
C PRO A 54 7.32 -8.34 37.22
N VAL A 55 7.44 -8.35 35.89
CA VAL A 55 6.35 -8.05 34.97
C VAL A 55 5.49 -9.29 34.79
N HIS A 56 4.20 -9.15 35.04
CA HIS A 56 3.20 -10.15 34.68
C HIS A 56 2.69 -9.81 33.27
N PHE A 57 2.92 -10.69 32.31
CA PHE A 57 2.54 -10.45 30.92
C PHE A 57 1.85 -11.69 30.36
N PHE A 58 0.57 -11.51 30.00
CA PHE A 58 -0.36 -12.60 29.73
C PHE A 58 -0.35 -13.65 30.84
N THR A 59 -0.03 -14.90 30.50
CA THR A 59 0.00 -16.06 31.40
C THR A 59 1.36 -16.23 32.10
N GLN A 60 2.35 -15.41 31.74
CA GLN A 60 3.75 -15.56 32.13
C GLN A 60 4.23 -14.42 33.04
N GLN A 61 5.39 -14.64 33.67
CA GLN A 61 6.07 -13.67 34.51
C GLN A 61 7.54 -13.55 34.08
N TYR A 62 8.06 -12.32 34.04
CA TYR A 62 9.40 -12.02 33.58
C TYR A 62 10.13 -11.05 34.52
N ASP A 63 11.40 -11.35 34.80
CA ASP A 63 12.28 -10.54 35.67
C ASP A 63 13.32 -9.74 34.86
N GLU A 64 13.38 -9.96 33.54
CA GLU A 64 14.26 -9.26 32.61
C GLU A 64 13.49 -8.89 31.35
N ILE A 65 13.86 -7.76 30.75
CA ILE A 65 13.29 -7.25 29.51
C ILE A 65 14.39 -6.65 28.63
N PHE A 66 14.26 -6.81 27.32
CA PHE A 66 15.18 -6.27 26.33
C PHE A 66 14.52 -5.11 25.60
N ILE A 67 15.17 -3.96 25.59
CA ILE A 67 14.72 -2.75 24.89
C ILE A 67 15.52 -2.62 23.61
N ASN A 68 14.86 -2.44 22.47
CA ASN A 68 15.48 -2.40 21.16
C ASN A 68 15.32 -1.05 20.45
N THR A 69 16.29 -0.70 19.58
CA THR A 69 16.23 0.50 18.75
C THR A 69 14.92 0.62 17.97
N ASN A 70 14.40 -0.49 17.45
CA ASN A 70 13.23 -0.57 16.56
C ASN A 70 11.87 -0.37 17.25
N GLY A 71 11.82 0.18 18.45
CA GLY A 71 10.54 0.52 19.10
C GLY A 71 9.80 -0.67 19.71
N ILE A 72 10.55 -1.67 20.19
CA ILE A 72 10.00 -2.91 20.75
C ILE A 72 10.73 -3.36 22.02
N LEU A 73 9.97 -3.97 22.93
CA LEU A 73 10.44 -4.60 24.15
C LEU A 73 10.12 -6.10 24.10
N THR A 74 11.09 -6.95 24.43
CA THR A 74 10.97 -8.42 24.38
C THR A 74 11.39 -9.05 25.69
N PHE A 75 10.84 -10.22 26.05
CA PHE A 75 11.04 -10.79 27.40
C PHE A 75 11.95 -12.03 27.48
N ARG A 76 12.23 -12.70 26.36
CA ARG A 76 12.98 -13.98 26.34
C ARG A 76 14.41 -13.83 25.84
N SER A 77 14.57 -13.03 24.81
CA SER A 77 15.81 -12.87 24.09
C SER A 77 15.87 -11.46 23.55
N GLU A 78 17.09 -10.98 23.34
CA GLU A 78 17.33 -9.85 22.46
C GLU A 78 16.70 -10.07 21.07
N TYR A 79 16.35 -8.97 20.42
CA TYR A 79 15.83 -8.94 19.05
C TYR A 79 16.87 -8.29 18.13
N PRO A 80 17.83 -9.07 17.60
CA PRO A 80 19.10 -8.53 17.11
C PRO A 80 19.04 -7.82 15.74
N PHE A 81 17.89 -7.84 15.07
CA PHE A 81 17.68 -7.15 13.79
C PHE A 81 16.21 -6.77 13.62
N PHE A 82 15.93 -5.73 12.83
CA PHE A 82 14.59 -5.44 12.35
C PHE A 82 14.08 -6.56 11.44
N ALA A 83 13.03 -7.26 11.87
CA ALA A 83 12.29 -8.17 11.00
C ALA A 83 11.21 -7.40 10.23
N ASN A 84 11.35 -7.39 8.91
CA ASN A 84 10.36 -6.82 7.99
C ASN A 84 9.15 -7.75 7.83
N SER A 85 8.41 -7.99 8.94
CA SER A 85 7.27 -8.90 9.01
C SER A 85 6.16 -8.36 9.93
N PRO A 86 4.89 -8.69 9.63
CA PRO A 86 3.75 -8.36 10.49
C PRO A 86 3.80 -9.21 11.76
N PHE A 87 3.12 -8.75 12.81
CA PHE A 87 2.86 -9.59 13.98
C PHE A 87 2.08 -10.87 13.61
N PRO A 88 2.28 -11.97 14.35
CA PRO A 88 3.15 -12.10 15.52
C PRO A 88 4.65 -12.21 15.16
N ILE A 89 5.51 -11.65 16.01
CA ILE A 89 6.94 -11.98 15.99
C ILE A 89 7.21 -13.21 16.87
N GLU A 90 8.42 -13.77 16.77
CA GLU A 90 8.80 -15.03 17.43
C GLU A 90 8.77 -14.98 18.97
N TYR A 91 8.95 -13.80 19.57
CA TYR A 91 9.05 -13.64 21.02
C TYR A 91 7.88 -12.83 21.60
N PRO A 92 7.49 -13.08 22.86
CA PRO A 92 6.54 -12.23 23.56
C PRO A 92 7.07 -10.80 23.62
N ALA A 93 6.21 -9.85 23.26
CA ALA A 93 6.66 -8.48 23.04
C ALA A 93 5.60 -7.42 23.36
N ILE A 94 6.12 -6.26 23.77
CA ILE A 94 5.38 -5.00 23.88
C ILE A 94 5.98 -4.05 22.85
N ALA A 95 5.18 -3.64 21.88
CA ALA A 95 5.60 -2.74 20.82
C ALA A 95 4.82 -1.42 20.93
N PRO A 96 5.39 -0.36 21.54
CA PRO A 96 4.79 0.97 21.43
C PRO A 96 4.75 1.44 19.98
N PHE A 97 5.83 1.24 19.21
CA PHE A 97 5.88 1.63 17.81
C PHE A 97 6.98 0.87 17.08
N TYR A 98 6.72 -0.39 16.75
CA TYR A 98 7.68 -1.27 16.09
C TYR A 98 7.88 -0.88 14.62
N SER A 99 9.07 -0.40 14.28
CA SER A 99 9.46 0.04 12.92
C SER A 99 10.99 0.05 12.79
N ASN A 100 11.51 0.15 11.56
CA ASN A 100 12.94 0.16 11.28
C ASN A 100 13.57 1.52 11.66
N VAL A 101 13.98 1.65 12.92
CA VAL A 101 14.50 2.90 13.51
C VAL A 101 16.01 2.93 13.34
N ASP A 102 16.55 4.04 12.86
CA ASP A 102 18.00 4.23 12.76
C ASP A 102 18.43 5.51 13.48
N THR A 103 19.34 5.36 14.45
CA THR A 103 19.90 6.47 15.24
C THR A 103 21.36 6.79 14.87
N THR A 104 21.86 6.29 13.74
CA THR A 104 23.27 6.46 13.31
C THR A 104 23.63 7.92 13.03
N VAL A 105 22.73 8.70 12.41
CA VAL A 105 22.93 10.14 12.10
C VAL A 105 22.21 11.02 13.12
N ALA A 106 22.22 10.58 14.38
CA ALA A 106 21.63 11.28 15.52
C ALA A 106 22.13 12.73 15.61
N ASN A 107 21.19 13.66 15.85
CA ASN A 107 21.53 14.99 16.36
C ASN A 107 21.65 14.94 17.90
N GLU A 108 21.89 16.07 18.56
CA GLU A 108 22.02 16.11 20.03
C GLU A 108 20.72 15.72 20.78
N THR A 109 19.56 15.69 20.11
CA THR A 109 18.26 15.37 20.72
C THR A 109 17.84 13.92 20.49
N THR A 110 18.37 13.25 19.47
CA THR A 110 18.10 11.84 19.15
C THR A 110 18.70 10.91 20.21
N LYS A 111 17.84 10.23 20.96
CA LYS A 111 18.28 9.25 21.96
C LYS A 111 17.17 8.26 22.29
N ILE A 112 17.59 7.05 22.64
CA ILE A 112 16.71 6.04 23.22
C ILE A 112 17.14 5.87 24.67
N ALA A 113 16.32 6.41 25.57
CA ALA A 113 16.59 6.46 26.99
C ALA A 113 15.69 5.48 27.73
N TYR A 114 16.22 4.83 28.76
CA TYR A 114 15.42 3.97 29.63
C TYR A 114 15.92 4.02 31.07
N TYR A 115 15.00 3.80 32.01
CA TYR A 115 15.33 3.68 33.43
C TYR A 115 14.26 2.90 34.18
N VAL A 116 14.67 2.32 35.29
CA VAL A 116 13.77 1.72 36.28
C VAL A 116 13.80 2.58 37.53
N THR A 117 12.64 2.92 38.07
CA THR A 117 12.52 3.73 39.28
C THR A 117 11.55 3.11 40.29
N GLN A 118 11.85 3.35 41.57
CA GLN A 118 10.96 3.11 42.71
C GLN A 118 10.71 4.42 43.49
N ASP A 119 10.92 5.58 42.84
CA ASP A 119 10.68 6.89 43.44
C ASP A 119 9.19 7.06 43.80
N PRO A 120 8.85 7.36 45.06
CA PRO A 120 7.46 7.48 45.50
C PRO A 120 6.63 8.52 44.74
N GLN A 121 7.22 9.62 44.27
CA GLN A 121 6.49 10.66 43.52
C GLN A 121 6.11 10.16 42.12
N VAL A 122 7.04 9.49 41.44
CA VAL A 122 6.79 8.92 40.11
C VAL A 122 5.81 7.74 40.19
N LEU A 123 5.96 6.88 41.20
CA LEU A 123 5.04 5.77 41.45
C LEU A 123 3.63 6.25 41.84
N TYR A 124 3.51 7.36 42.57
CA TYR A 124 2.21 7.95 42.88
C TYR A 124 1.49 8.41 41.61
N ARG A 125 2.19 9.08 40.70
CA ARG A 125 1.65 9.47 39.39
C ARG A 125 1.18 8.25 38.59
N ALA A 126 2.01 7.22 38.47
CA ALA A 126 1.67 6.01 37.74
C ALA A 126 0.46 5.28 38.37
N THR A 127 0.41 5.22 39.72
CA THR A 127 -0.71 4.62 40.45
C THR A 127 -2.01 5.38 40.21
N ASP A 128 -1.96 6.72 40.18
CA ASP A 128 -3.13 7.56 39.93
C ASP A 128 -3.71 7.32 38.53
N VAL A 129 -2.85 7.18 37.51
CA VAL A 129 -3.26 6.82 36.14
C VAL A 129 -4.06 5.51 36.12
N ILE A 130 -3.57 4.46 36.79
CA ILE A 130 -4.27 3.16 36.85
C ILE A 130 -5.61 3.27 37.59
N ARG A 131 -5.61 3.96 38.73
CA ARG A 131 -6.82 4.12 39.56
C ARG A 131 -7.87 4.96 38.86
N ASN A 132 -7.50 5.87 37.97
CA ASN A 132 -8.42 6.68 37.19
C ASN A 132 -8.95 5.95 35.96
N GLY A 133 -8.16 5.06 35.36
CA GLY A 133 -8.57 4.26 34.19
C GLY A 133 -9.50 3.08 34.51
N PHE A 134 -9.26 2.40 35.64
CA PHE A 134 -9.93 1.13 35.95
C PHE A 134 -10.82 1.21 37.20
N THR A 135 -12.02 0.62 37.15
CA THR A 135 -12.97 0.64 38.28
C THR A 135 -12.51 -0.19 39.47
N ASN A 136 -11.94 -1.36 39.22
CA ASN A 136 -11.60 -2.37 40.22
C ASN A 136 -10.15 -2.32 40.73
N THR A 137 -9.48 -1.17 40.65
CA THR A 137 -8.05 -1.00 40.98
C THR A 137 -7.80 0.01 42.10
N ILE A 138 -8.82 0.34 42.91
CA ILE A 138 -8.70 1.34 43.98
C ILE A 138 -7.56 1.03 44.96
N ASP A 139 -7.29 -0.26 45.20
CA ASP A 139 -6.22 -0.73 46.08
C ASP A 139 -4.87 -0.97 45.37
N PHE A 140 -4.80 -0.75 44.05
CA PHE A 140 -3.57 -0.92 43.29
C PHE A 140 -2.51 0.10 43.74
N GLU A 141 -1.26 -0.34 43.91
CA GLU A 141 -0.10 0.51 44.13
C GLU A 141 1.06 0.04 43.25
N ALA A 142 1.67 0.96 42.52
CA ALA A 142 2.88 0.67 41.74
C ALA A 142 4.08 0.43 42.68
N ARG A 143 4.84 -0.63 42.44
CA ARG A 143 6.07 -1.02 43.16
C ARG A 143 7.34 -0.64 42.42
N SER A 144 7.26 -0.65 41.09
CA SER A 144 8.32 -0.15 40.21
C SER A 144 7.73 0.31 38.89
N LEU A 145 8.47 1.20 38.25
CA LEU A 145 8.17 1.70 36.92
C LEU A 145 9.40 1.53 36.04
N LEU A 146 9.25 0.85 34.91
CA LEU A 146 10.21 0.92 33.80
C LEU A 146 9.67 1.95 32.80
N VAL A 147 10.52 2.88 32.39
CA VAL A 147 10.23 3.83 31.31
C VAL A 147 11.23 3.61 30.19
N ALA A 148 10.75 3.55 28.95
CA ALA A 148 11.58 3.59 27.76
C ALA A 148 11.04 4.64 26.78
N THR A 149 11.91 5.55 26.32
CA THR A 149 11.57 6.64 25.41
C THR A 149 12.44 6.57 24.17
N TRP A 150 11.80 6.58 23.02
CA TRP A 150 12.42 6.87 21.74
C TRP A 150 12.18 8.36 21.48
N GLN A 151 13.22 9.18 21.63
CA GLN A 151 13.12 10.63 21.48
C GLN A 151 13.81 11.08 20.21
N SER A 152 13.07 11.79 19.36
CA SER A 152 13.57 12.35 18.09
C SER A 152 14.30 11.31 17.24
N VAL A 153 13.74 10.11 17.11
CA VAL A 153 14.36 9.00 16.36
C VAL A 153 13.99 9.05 14.88
N GLY A 154 14.99 8.81 14.04
CA GLY A 154 14.85 8.75 12.59
C GLY A 154 14.49 7.36 12.08
N HIS A 155 14.14 7.27 10.80
CA HIS A 155 13.90 6.00 10.15
C HIS A 155 15.15 5.50 9.40
N PHE A 156 15.19 4.20 9.17
CA PHE A 156 16.17 3.58 8.27
C PHE A 156 16.07 4.20 6.85
N ASP A 157 17.12 4.43 6.08
CA ASP A 157 18.58 4.25 6.25
C ASP A 157 19.22 5.60 6.60
N ARG A 158 19.50 5.83 7.89
CA ARG A 158 20.14 7.06 8.41
C ARG A 158 19.39 8.37 8.17
N LYS A 159 18.06 8.33 8.17
CA LYS A 159 17.21 9.50 7.88
C LYS A 159 16.95 10.31 9.13
N ALA A 160 17.06 11.63 9.01
CA ALA A 160 16.87 12.58 10.12
C ALA A 160 16.00 13.78 9.72
N ASP A 161 15.35 13.72 8.56
CA ASP A 161 14.44 14.71 8.00
C ASP A 161 13.04 14.65 8.62
N SER A 162 12.63 13.48 9.10
CA SER A 162 11.40 13.28 9.88
C SER A 162 11.72 12.46 11.12
N LEU A 163 11.27 12.92 12.28
CA LEU A 163 11.64 12.35 13.57
C LEU A 163 10.40 11.94 14.37
N ASN A 164 10.47 10.80 15.05
CA ASN A 164 9.43 10.32 15.94
C ASN A 164 9.86 10.46 17.40
N THR A 165 8.92 10.80 18.27
CA THR A 165 9.04 10.75 19.73
C THR A 165 7.86 9.98 20.31
N TYR A 166 8.13 8.94 21.09
CA TYR A 166 7.11 8.15 21.79
C TYR A 166 7.72 7.46 23.02
N GLN A 167 6.88 7.12 24.00
CA GLN A 167 7.30 6.54 25.26
C GLN A 167 6.39 5.39 25.68
N VAL A 168 6.96 4.41 26.35
CA VAL A 168 6.22 3.36 27.06
C VAL A 168 6.62 3.33 28.52
N ALA A 169 5.64 3.12 29.39
CA ALA A 169 5.84 2.87 30.80
C ALA A 169 5.21 1.54 31.22
N LEU A 170 6.00 0.67 31.84
CA LEU A 170 5.55 -0.60 32.43
C LEU A 170 5.38 -0.39 33.93
N ILE A 171 4.13 -0.33 34.37
CA ILE A 171 3.72 -0.04 35.73
C ILE A 171 3.48 -1.37 36.46
N CYS A 172 4.43 -1.77 37.30
CA CYS A 172 4.41 -3.08 37.96
C CYS A 172 3.92 -2.92 39.40
N GLY A 173 2.80 -3.57 39.74
CA GLY A 173 2.33 -3.73 41.12
C GLY A 173 2.75 -5.08 41.71
N ASP A 174 2.20 -5.42 42.88
CA ASP A 174 2.49 -6.69 43.55
C ASP A 174 1.98 -7.92 42.79
N ARG A 175 0.88 -7.76 42.03
CA ARG A 175 0.17 -8.87 41.38
C ARG A 175 -0.20 -8.61 39.93
N GLU A 176 -0.15 -7.36 39.49
CA GLU A 176 -0.69 -6.95 38.20
C GLU A 176 0.30 -6.01 37.52
N THR A 177 0.31 -6.04 36.19
CA THR A 177 1.13 -5.15 35.38
C THR A 177 0.28 -4.45 34.35
N TYR A 178 0.55 -3.15 34.21
CA TYR A 178 -0.10 -2.27 33.26
C TYR A 178 0.95 -1.67 32.32
N VAL A 179 0.53 -1.42 31.09
CA VAL A 179 1.35 -0.76 30.07
C VAL A 179 0.65 0.53 29.67
N GLU A 180 1.40 1.63 29.76
CA GLU A 180 1.00 2.95 29.31
C GLU A 180 1.85 3.30 28.08
N PHE A 181 1.20 3.51 26.92
CA PHE A 181 1.83 4.10 25.74
C PHE A 181 1.51 5.59 25.69
N LEU A 182 2.53 6.39 25.42
CA LEU A 182 2.47 7.85 25.38
C LEU A 182 3.01 8.34 24.04
N TYR A 183 2.14 8.99 23.27
CA TYR A 183 2.43 9.57 21.96
C TYR A 183 2.19 11.09 22.03
N PRO A 184 3.22 11.91 22.27
CA PRO A 184 3.06 13.35 22.38
C PRO A 184 2.51 13.96 21.08
N GLU A 185 1.77 15.07 21.19
CA GLU A 185 1.25 15.80 20.03
C GLU A 185 2.38 16.12 19.03
N GLY A 186 2.18 15.76 17.76
CA GLY A 186 3.21 15.92 16.72
C GLY A 186 4.41 14.98 16.84
N GLY A 187 4.33 13.97 17.72
CA GLY A 187 5.40 13.02 17.98
C GLY A 187 5.56 11.93 16.92
N LEU A 188 4.59 11.69 16.03
CA LEU A 188 4.68 10.65 14.99
C LEU A 188 4.61 11.26 13.59
N ASN A 189 5.76 11.38 12.93
CA ASN A 189 5.96 12.05 11.65
C ASN A 189 6.37 11.10 10.52
N TRP A 190 6.73 9.85 10.83
CA TRP A 190 7.00 8.79 9.85
C TRP A 190 6.47 7.44 10.35
N ILE A 191 6.20 6.50 9.43
CA ILE A 191 5.54 5.21 9.75
C ILE A 191 6.21 3.99 9.14
N LYS A 192 7.26 4.13 8.34
CA LYS A 192 8.06 3.02 7.80
C LYS A 192 9.46 3.55 7.43
N GLY A 193 10.43 2.65 7.36
CA GLY A 193 11.75 2.94 6.78
C GLY A 193 11.71 3.06 5.27
N ASP A 194 12.81 3.56 4.70
CA ASP A 194 13.07 3.51 3.27
C ASP A 194 13.41 2.08 2.83
N VAL A 195 13.29 1.81 1.53
CA VAL A 195 13.58 0.49 0.93
C VAL A 195 15.06 0.15 1.17
N GLY A 196 15.32 -0.89 1.97
CA GLY A 196 16.68 -1.39 2.21
C GLY A 196 17.29 -2.16 1.02
N GLU A 197 18.47 -2.75 1.24
CA GLU A 197 19.26 -3.45 0.20
C GLU A 197 18.50 -4.59 -0.52
N SER A 198 17.46 -5.15 0.11
CA SER A 198 16.61 -6.19 -0.47
C SER A 198 15.65 -5.69 -1.56
N GLY A 199 15.49 -4.37 -1.72
CA GLY A 199 14.57 -3.78 -2.68
C GLY A 199 13.08 -3.90 -2.32
N LEU A 200 12.76 -4.43 -1.13
CA LEU A 200 11.39 -4.51 -0.61
C LEU A 200 11.10 -3.32 0.32
N PRO A 201 9.92 -2.70 0.24
CA PRO A 201 9.52 -1.68 1.21
C PRO A 201 9.37 -2.29 2.61
N ASP A 202 9.73 -1.52 3.64
CA ASP A 202 9.50 -1.91 5.02
C ASP A 202 8.01 -1.95 5.35
N VAL A 203 7.62 -2.90 6.22
CA VAL A 203 6.30 -2.92 6.84
C VAL A 203 6.04 -1.59 7.55
N ARG A 204 4.80 -1.11 7.44
CA ARG A 204 4.32 -0.01 8.27
C ARG A 204 4.44 -0.34 9.76
N ALA A 205 4.64 0.70 10.56
CA ALA A 205 4.85 0.61 11.98
C ALA A 205 3.69 -0.09 12.68
N GLN A 206 4.03 -0.97 13.61
CA GLN A 206 3.07 -1.79 14.34
C GLN A 206 3.11 -1.44 15.83
N ALA A 207 1.95 -1.18 16.41
CA ALA A 207 1.78 -0.92 17.84
C ALA A 207 0.86 -1.98 18.46
N GLY A 208 1.27 -2.60 19.56
CA GLY A 208 0.52 -3.68 20.19
C GLY A 208 1.32 -4.61 21.10
N PHE A 209 0.77 -5.80 21.27
CA PHE A 209 1.27 -6.86 22.14
C PHE A 209 1.27 -8.20 21.41
N VAL A 210 2.30 -9.01 21.66
CA VAL A 210 2.40 -10.40 21.20
C VAL A 210 2.64 -11.28 22.43
N SER A 211 1.80 -12.28 22.66
CA SER A 211 1.95 -13.22 23.79
C SER A 211 2.96 -14.33 23.49
N GLU A 212 3.34 -15.11 24.51
CA GLU A 212 4.19 -16.29 24.35
C GLU A 212 3.54 -17.34 23.42
N GLU A 213 2.22 -17.43 23.45
CA GLU A 213 1.41 -18.33 22.64
C GLU A 213 1.14 -17.81 21.22
N GLY A 214 1.64 -16.61 20.89
CA GLY A 214 1.45 -15.97 19.58
C GLY A 214 0.15 -15.18 19.44
N GLU A 215 -0.61 -14.97 20.51
CA GLU A 215 -1.80 -14.11 20.49
C GLU A 215 -1.39 -12.65 20.25
N VAL A 216 -2.05 -12.00 19.31
CA VAL A 216 -1.75 -10.61 18.92
C VAL A 216 -2.89 -9.69 19.34
N PHE A 217 -2.54 -8.59 19.99
CA PHE A 217 -3.43 -7.44 20.18
C PHE A 217 -2.79 -6.21 19.55
N THR A 218 -3.49 -5.56 18.62
CA THR A 218 -2.99 -4.36 17.93
C THR A 218 -3.78 -3.12 18.31
N LEU A 219 -3.09 -1.99 18.46
CA LEU A 219 -3.74 -0.69 18.55
C LEU A 219 -4.43 -0.34 17.24
N LYS A 220 -5.45 0.52 17.31
CA LYS A 220 -6.19 0.97 16.13
C LYS A 220 -5.25 1.68 15.15
N GLY A 221 -5.18 1.14 13.94
CA GLY A 221 -4.33 1.66 12.86
C GLY A 221 -2.92 1.07 12.80
N SER A 222 -2.55 0.20 13.73
CA SER A 222 -1.30 -0.57 13.68
C SER A 222 -1.13 -1.29 12.32
N GLY A 223 0.05 -1.16 11.70
CA GLY A 223 0.34 -1.70 10.38
C GLY A 223 -0.34 -0.98 9.21
N LEU A 224 -1.08 0.10 9.47
CA LEU A 224 -1.82 0.88 8.47
C LEU A 224 -1.33 2.33 8.47
N GLU A 225 -1.76 3.12 7.49
CA GLU A 225 -1.32 4.52 7.36
C GLU A 225 -1.76 5.42 8.53
N ASN A 226 -2.89 5.09 9.16
CA ASN A 226 -3.45 5.83 10.29
C ASN A 226 -2.74 5.55 11.63
N VAL A 227 -1.70 4.69 11.67
CA VAL A 227 -0.87 4.50 12.88
C VAL A 227 -0.24 5.80 13.38
N LYS A 228 0.01 6.77 12.49
CA LYS A 228 0.51 8.10 12.88
C LYS A 228 -0.46 8.89 13.77
N TYR A 229 -1.75 8.57 13.73
CA TYR A 229 -2.77 9.26 14.52
C TYR A 229 -2.87 8.73 15.95
N LEU A 230 -1.97 7.85 16.39
CA LEU A 230 -1.89 7.47 17.81
C LEU A 230 -1.64 8.69 18.72
N THR A 231 -1.05 9.79 18.22
CA THR A 231 -0.94 11.07 18.95
C THR A 231 -2.28 11.79 19.16
N GLU A 232 -3.33 11.40 18.44
CA GLU A 232 -4.66 12.03 18.44
C GLU A 232 -5.76 11.07 18.93
N LEU A 233 -5.46 9.78 19.01
CA LEU A 233 -6.34 8.73 19.50
C LEU A 233 -6.03 8.40 20.97
N THR A 234 -6.96 7.72 21.65
CA THR A 234 -6.80 7.30 23.05
C THR A 234 -7.80 6.19 23.40
N ASN A 235 -7.46 5.37 24.39
CA ASN A 235 -8.42 4.54 25.13
C ASN A 235 -8.54 4.91 26.62
N TYR A 236 -7.84 5.97 27.05
CA TYR A 236 -7.79 6.48 28.43
C TYR A 236 -8.58 7.80 28.59
N GLY A 237 -8.88 8.47 27.48
CA GLY A 237 -9.66 9.71 27.44
C GLY A 237 -8.82 10.98 27.29
N VAL A 238 -7.49 10.84 27.19
CA VAL A 238 -6.56 11.92 26.86
C VAL A 238 -5.84 11.53 25.56
N PRO A 239 -5.97 12.31 24.46
CA PRO A 239 -5.31 11.99 23.19
C PRO A 239 -3.81 11.75 23.37
N GLY A 240 -3.30 10.71 22.70
CA GLY A 240 -1.91 10.27 22.83
C GLY A 240 -1.65 9.30 23.99
N ILE A 241 -2.60 9.09 24.90
CA ILE A 241 -2.44 8.15 26.02
C ILE A 241 -3.24 6.86 25.74
N PHE A 242 -2.55 5.73 25.80
CA PHE A 242 -3.17 4.41 25.79
C PHE A 242 -2.76 3.61 27.02
N LEU A 243 -3.72 2.99 27.67
CA LEU A 243 -3.50 2.25 28.90
C LEU A 243 -4.09 0.85 28.79
N TYR A 244 -3.35 -0.15 29.25
CA TYR A 244 -3.75 -1.55 29.19
C TYR A 244 -3.34 -2.31 30.44
N ARG A 245 -4.22 -3.19 30.94
CA ARG A 245 -3.83 -4.26 31.87
C ARG A 245 -3.35 -5.45 31.06
N VAL A 246 -2.09 -5.84 31.24
CA VAL A 246 -1.44 -6.86 30.39
C VAL A 246 -1.18 -8.18 31.12
N GLY A 247 -1.32 -8.22 32.44
CA GLY A 247 -1.13 -9.45 33.19
C GLY A 247 -1.37 -9.31 34.69
N PRO A 248 -1.61 -10.44 35.37
CA PRO A 248 -1.80 -11.77 34.82
C PRO A 248 -3.18 -11.91 34.16
N LEU A 249 -3.20 -12.64 33.05
CA LEU A 249 -4.37 -12.98 32.24
C LEU A 249 -4.54 -14.51 32.19
N GLY A 250 -5.78 -14.98 32.09
CA GLY A 250 -6.06 -16.39 31.75
C GLY A 250 -5.75 -16.70 30.28
N TYR A 251 -5.67 -17.98 29.91
CA TYR A 251 -5.36 -18.42 28.53
C TYR A 251 -6.27 -17.82 27.45
N ASP A 252 -7.56 -17.62 27.75
CA ASP A 252 -8.53 -17.04 26.82
C ASP A 252 -8.74 -15.53 27.03
N GLN A 253 -8.01 -14.92 27.97
CA GLN A 253 -8.15 -13.49 28.29
C GLN A 253 -7.19 -12.65 27.47
N LYS A 254 -7.74 -11.60 26.83
CA LYS A 254 -6.96 -10.58 26.13
C LYS A 254 -6.55 -9.46 27.08
N VAL A 255 -5.62 -8.63 26.63
CA VAL A 255 -5.29 -7.37 27.31
C VAL A 255 -6.57 -6.55 27.54
N GLN A 256 -6.69 -5.92 28.71
CA GLN A 256 -7.90 -5.21 29.09
C GLN A 256 -7.70 -3.70 28.94
N GLU A 257 -8.66 -3.06 28.29
CA GLU A 257 -8.74 -1.61 28.16
C GLU A 257 -9.41 -0.97 29.40
N PRO A 258 -9.22 0.34 29.65
CA PRO A 258 -9.83 1.05 30.77
C PRO A 258 -11.37 1.02 30.67
N ASP A 259 -12.05 0.86 31.81
CA ASP A 259 -13.52 0.72 31.87
C ASP A 259 -14.23 1.96 32.46
N ARG A 260 -13.49 2.87 33.12
CA ARG A 260 -14.03 4.16 33.58
C ARG A 260 -14.24 5.16 32.45
N TYR A 261 -13.52 4.98 31.34
CA TYR A 261 -13.70 5.77 30.14
C TYR A 261 -14.52 5.00 29.09
N LEU A 262 -15.85 5.02 29.24
CA LEU A 262 -16.77 4.65 28.15
C LEU A 262 -16.98 5.84 27.21
N GLY A 263 -15.88 6.37 26.66
CA GLY A 263 -15.94 7.36 25.60
C GLY A 263 -16.28 6.72 24.26
N ASN A 264 -17.54 6.37 24.03
CA ASN A 264 -18.16 6.59 22.72
C ASN A 264 -19.66 6.37 22.78
N PRO A 265 -20.41 7.31 22.20
CA PRO A 265 -21.46 6.94 21.29
C PRO A 265 -21.09 7.45 19.91
N GLU A 266 -21.33 6.61 18.91
CA GLU A 266 -21.39 6.95 17.50
C GLU A 266 -22.46 8.02 17.17
N SER A 267 -22.48 9.19 17.83
CA SER A 267 -23.52 10.20 17.60
C SER A 267 -23.08 11.63 17.95
N THR A 268 -22.13 12.17 17.21
CA THR A 268 -22.11 13.60 16.85
C THR A 268 -21.73 13.63 15.38
N HIS A 269 -22.32 14.53 14.59
CA HIS A 269 -22.02 14.68 13.17
C HIS A 269 -20.52 14.53 12.93
N LEU A 270 -20.13 13.46 12.24
CA LEU A 270 -18.74 13.15 12.02
C LEU A 270 -18.23 14.14 10.99
N THR A 271 -17.57 15.20 11.43
CA THR A 271 -16.97 16.14 10.52
C THR A 271 -15.55 15.73 10.15
N CYS A 272 -15.00 16.35 9.13
CA CYS A 272 -13.61 16.25 8.76
C CYS A 272 -12.68 16.68 9.88
N GLN A 273 -13.07 17.73 10.59
CA GLN A 273 -12.33 18.27 11.72
C GLN A 273 -12.34 17.30 12.92
N ASP A 274 -13.43 16.55 13.12
CA ASP A 274 -13.56 15.63 14.24
C ASP A 274 -12.89 14.27 14.00
N ARG A 275 -13.22 13.60 12.89
CA ARG A 275 -12.77 12.23 12.61
C ARG A 275 -12.28 11.99 11.19
N GLY A 276 -12.60 12.87 10.24
CA GLY A 276 -12.20 12.65 8.86
C GLY A 276 -10.70 12.61 8.65
N LYS A 277 -9.94 13.43 9.40
CA LYS A 277 -8.48 13.38 9.41
C LYS A 277 -7.92 11.98 9.73
N HIS A 278 -8.57 11.22 10.63
CA HIS A 278 -8.09 9.89 11.06
C HIS A 278 -8.59 8.72 10.21
N ARG A 279 -9.56 8.96 9.33
CA ARG A 279 -10.17 7.91 8.50
C ARG A 279 -9.84 8.03 7.03
N CYS A 280 -9.70 9.25 6.50
CA CYS A 280 -9.25 9.43 5.13
C CYS A 280 -7.78 9.04 4.98
N HIS A 281 -7.42 8.61 3.77
CA HIS A 281 -6.03 8.40 3.40
C HIS A 281 -5.25 9.72 3.55
N SER A 282 -3.94 9.67 3.84
CA SER A 282 -3.16 10.89 4.12
C SER A 282 -3.07 11.87 2.93
N ILE A 283 -3.12 11.30 1.73
CA ILE A 283 -3.16 11.98 0.43
C ILE A 283 -4.59 12.09 -0.13
N ALA A 284 -5.61 12.03 0.73
CA ALA A 284 -6.98 12.37 0.40
C ALA A 284 -7.38 13.74 0.99
N ASN A 285 -8.32 14.39 0.33
CA ASN A 285 -9.11 15.47 0.89
C ASN A 285 -10.27 14.87 1.68
N CYS A 286 -10.59 15.51 2.79
CA CYS A 286 -11.81 15.21 3.53
C CYS A 286 -12.82 16.32 3.25
N GLU A 287 -14.05 15.93 2.93
CA GLU A 287 -15.16 16.83 2.62
C GLU A 287 -16.33 16.57 3.57
N ASP A 288 -16.75 17.61 4.29
CA ASP A 288 -17.93 17.57 5.15
C ASP A 288 -19.21 17.48 4.32
N THR A 289 -20.11 16.58 4.72
CA THR A 289 -21.45 16.45 4.18
C THR A 289 -22.48 16.76 5.27
N ARG A 290 -23.76 16.89 4.88
CA ARG A 290 -24.83 17.14 5.86
C ARG A 290 -24.96 16.04 6.92
N ALA A 291 -24.55 14.82 6.59
CA ALA A 291 -24.72 13.64 7.46
C ALA A 291 -23.40 13.19 8.13
N GLY A 292 -22.23 13.62 7.63
CA GLY A 292 -20.93 13.20 8.12
C GLY A 292 -19.80 13.77 7.24
N PHE A 293 -18.83 12.95 6.83
CA PHE A 293 -17.77 13.35 5.91
C PHE A 293 -17.48 12.26 4.88
N CYS A 294 -16.98 12.61 3.71
CA CYS A 294 -16.41 11.66 2.75
C CYS A 294 -14.98 12.03 2.40
N CYS A 295 -14.24 11.07 1.84
CA CYS A 295 -12.87 11.26 1.42
C CYS A 295 -12.77 11.20 -0.10
N SER A 296 -11.90 12.03 -0.69
CA SER A 296 -11.59 12.04 -2.12
C SER A 296 -10.07 12.10 -2.31
N CYS A 297 -9.47 11.29 -3.19
CA CYS A 297 -8.02 11.35 -3.38
C CYS A 297 -7.58 12.71 -3.98
N LYS A 298 -6.40 13.21 -3.57
CA LYS A 298 -5.81 14.44 -4.12
C LYS A 298 -5.39 14.26 -5.59
N ASP A 299 -5.19 15.37 -6.29
CA ASP A 299 -4.71 15.38 -7.68
C ASP A 299 -3.40 14.58 -7.84
N GLY A 300 -3.31 13.81 -8.93
CA GLY A 300 -2.19 12.90 -9.18
C GLY A 300 -2.29 11.55 -8.44
N TYR A 301 -3.39 11.31 -7.71
CA TYR A 301 -3.71 10.05 -7.06
C TYR A 301 -5.13 9.61 -7.40
N TYR A 302 -5.40 8.31 -7.35
CA TYR A 302 -6.75 7.80 -7.54
C TYR A 302 -7.08 6.66 -6.57
N GLY A 303 -8.37 6.48 -6.31
CA GLY A 303 -8.90 5.57 -5.30
C GLY A 303 -10.24 6.08 -4.76
N ASN A 304 -10.69 5.53 -3.63
CA ASN A 304 -11.97 5.89 -3.01
C ASN A 304 -11.84 6.93 -1.88
N GLY A 305 -10.67 7.57 -1.74
CA GLY A 305 -10.36 8.54 -0.69
C GLY A 305 -9.96 7.92 0.66
N TYR A 306 -10.41 6.71 0.96
CA TYR A 306 -9.93 5.94 2.13
C TYR A 306 -8.68 5.13 1.79
N SER A 307 -8.51 4.77 0.52
CA SER A 307 -7.33 4.16 -0.05
C SER A 307 -6.97 4.91 -1.33
N CYS A 308 -5.77 5.48 -1.40
CA CYS A 308 -5.30 6.28 -2.53
C CYS A 308 -3.93 5.79 -2.99
N ILE A 309 -3.77 5.59 -4.30
CA ILE A 309 -2.51 5.21 -4.92
C ILE A 309 -2.07 6.27 -5.92
N LYS A 310 -0.76 6.40 -6.11
CA LYS A 310 -0.19 7.34 -7.08
C LYS A 310 -0.61 6.92 -8.48
N SER A 311 -1.09 7.88 -9.27
CA SER A 311 -1.46 7.61 -10.66
C SER A 311 -0.27 7.04 -11.44
N ASP A 312 -0.57 6.07 -12.28
CA ASP A 312 0.38 5.39 -13.17
C ASP A 312 1.50 4.60 -12.45
N ALA A 313 1.49 4.55 -11.11
CA ALA A 313 2.41 3.72 -10.34
C ALA A 313 2.00 2.24 -10.40
N PRO A 314 2.95 1.31 -10.60
CA PRO A 314 2.64 -0.10 -10.67
C PRO A 314 2.17 -0.64 -9.30
N ILE A 315 1.25 -1.60 -9.33
CA ILE A 315 0.71 -2.25 -8.13
C ILE A 315 1.03 -3.74 -8.18
N ARG A 316 1.40 -4.29 -7.01
CA ARG A 316 1.53 -5.74 -6.82
C ARG A 316 0.30 -6.26 -6.11
N VAL A 317 -0.17 -7.43 -6.52
CA VAL A 317 -1.26 -8.15 -5.86
C VAL A 317 -0.74 -9.50 -5.41
N SER A 318 -1.00 -9.87 -4.17
CA SER A 318 -0.62 -11.17 -3.62
C SER A 318 -1.82 -11.85 -2.98
N GLY A 319 -1.87 -13.17 -3.06
CA GLY A 319 -3.02 -13.91 -2.56
C GLY A 319 -2.81 -15.40 -2.41
N LEU A 320 -3.69 -16.00 -1.61
CA LEU A 320 -3.78 -17.44 -1.44
C LEU A 320 -4.99 -17.97 -2.21
N ILE A 321 -4.82 -19.13 -2.85
CA ILE A 321 -5.88 -19.85 -3.54
C ILE A 321 -6.10 -21.17 -2.82
N THR A 322 -7.32 -21.37 -2.31
CA THR A 322 -7.74 -22.60 -1.65
C THR A 322 -9.05 -23.11 -2.25
N GLY A 323 -9.39 -24.38 -2.00
CA GLY A 323 -10.69 -24.93 -2.39
C GLY A 323 -10.56 -26.26 -3.13
N THR A 324 -11.49 -26.53 -4.04
CA THR A 324 -11.59 -27.81 -4.74
C THR A 324 -11.82 -27.68 -6.26
N LEU A 325 -11.25 -28.64 -6.99
CA LEU A 325 -11.51 -28.89 -8.40
C LEU A 325 -11.97 -30.36 -8.55
N GLY A 326 -13.29 -30.58 -8.63
CA GLY A 326 -13.88 -31.90 -8.44
C GLY A 326 -13.51 -32.47 -7.07
N ASP A 327 -12.93 -33.66 -7.04
CA ASP A 327 -12.49 -34.33 -5.81
C ASP A 327 -11.07 -33.92 -5.35
N ARG A 328 -10.40 -33.02 -6.07
CA ARG A 328 -9.02 -32.60 -5.78
C ARG A 328 -8.98 -31.29 -5.03
N SER A 329 -8.16 -31.22 -3.99
CA SER A 329 -7.88 -29.97 -3.30
C SER A 329 -6.95 -29.07 -4.11
N VAL A 330 -7.24 -27.77 -4.13
CA VAL A 330 -6.36 -26.73 -4.66
C VAL A 330 -5.77 -25.97 -3.47
N ASN A 331 -4.45 -25.85 -3.43
CA ASN A 331 -3.73 -24.97 -2.50
C ASN A 331 -2.54 -24.37 -3.25
N SER A 332 -2.62 -23.08 -3.55
CA SER A 332 -1.64 -22.38 -4.39
C SER A 332 -1.53 -20.91 -4.00
N GLN A 333 -0.58 -20.20 -4.59
CA GLN A 333 -0.39 -18.77 -4.38
C GLN A 333 -0.58 -18.02 -5.68
N LEU A 334 -1.09 -16.79 -5.57
CA LEU A 334 -1.26 -15.85 -6.66
C LEU A 334 -0.31 -14.67 -6.46
N GLN A 335 0.39 -14.29 -7.52
CA GLN A 335 1.16 -13.06 -7.61
C GLN A 335 0.74 -12.32 -8.89
N SER A 336 0.41 -11.04 -8.80
CA SER A 336 0.08 -10.21 -9.96
C SER A 336 0.87 -8.92 -9.97
N TYR A 337 1.25 -8.49 -11.17
CA TYR A 337 1.86 -7.19 -11.43
C TYR A 337 0.95 -6.39 -12.34
N VAL A 338 0.59 -5.19 -11.90
CA VAL A 338 -0.36 -4.31 -12.57
C VAL A 338 0.35 -3.06 -13.04
N VAL A 339 0.26 -2.79 -14.34
CA VAL A 339 0.72 -1.54 -14.96
C VAL A 339 -0.49 -0.62 -15.07
N THR A 340 -0.70 0.21 -14.06
CA THR A 340 -1.87 1.10 -13.94
C THR A 340 -1.88 2.20 -15.01
N SER A 341 -0.73 2.54 -15.58
CA SER A 341 -0.59 3.58 -16.58
C SER A 341 -1.41 3.32 -17.84
N ASP A 342 -1.55 2.05 -18.23
CA ASP A 342 -2.35 1.65 -19.39
C ASP A 342 -3.35 0.51 -19.13
N GLY A 343 -3.41 -0.05 -17.92
CA GLY A 343 -4.42 -1.03 -17.51
C GLY A 343 -4.04 -2.48 -17.83
N ARG A 344 -2.74 -2.79 -17.92
CA ARG A 344 -2.28 -4.17 -18.12
C ARG A 344 -2.10 -4.91 -16.79
N THR A 345 -2.51 -6.17 -16.76
CA THR A 345 -2.29 -7.07 -15.63
C THR A 345 -1.56 -8.33 -16.07
N TYR A 346 -0.65 -8.79 -15.22
CA TYR A 346 0.11 -10.03 -15.40
C TYR A 346 0.02 -10.84 -14.12
N THR A 347 -0.68 -11.96 -14.16
CA THR A 347 -0.96 -12.79 -12.98
C THR A 347 -0.31 -14.16 -13.16
N ALA A 348 0.40 -14.60 -12.13
CA ALA A 348 0.97 -15.94 -12.01
C ALA A 348 0.30 -16.68 -10.85
N ILE A 349 -0.03 -17.95 -11.06
CA ILE A 349 -0.56 -18.85 -10.03
C ILE A 349 0.35 -20.06 -9.92
N SER A 350 0.99 -20.26 -8.78
CA SER A 350 1.95 -21.34 -8.55
C SER A 350 2.14 -21.66 -7.06
N PRO A 351 2.51 -22.90 -6.70
CA PRO A 351 2.62 -24.08 -7.57
C PRO A 351 1.26 -24.75 -7.82
N LEU A 352 1.10 -25.43 -8.95
CA LEU A 352 -0.07 -26.22 -9.32
C LEU A 352 0.32 -27.55 -9.96
N GLU A 353 -0.26 -28.65 -9.46
CA GLU A 353 -0.09 -29.97 -10.07
C GLU A 353 -0.58 -29.99 -11.53
N PRO A 354 0.05 -30.78 -12.43
CA PRO A 354 -0.28 -30.77 -13.86
C PRO A 354 -1.75 -30.99 -14.21
N GLU A 355 -2.43 -31.89 -13.50
CA GLU A 355 -3.84 -32.23 -13.72
C GLU A 355 -4.77 -31.09 -13.31
N VAL A 356 -4.44 -30.40 -12.22
CA VAL A 356 -5.17 -29.22 -11.74
C VAL A 356 -4.88 -28.03 -12.64
N GLY A 357 -3.61 -27.72 -12.88
CA GLY A 357 -3.18 -26.56 -13.68
C GLY A 357 -3.70 -26.58 -15.12
N SER A 358 -3.74 -27.75 -15.75
CA SER A 358 -4.26 -27.90 -17.13
C SER A 358 -5.74 -27.53 -17.25
N ARG A 359 -6.56 -27.76 -16.21
CA ARG A 359 -7.98 -27.39 -16.18
C ARG A 359 -8.20 -25.97 -15.66
N LEU A 360 -7.41 -25.56 -14.67
CA LEU A 360 -7.56 -24.27 -14.00
C LEU A 360 -7.23 -23.07 -14.91
N GLN A 361 -6.46 -23.26 -16.00
CA GLN A 361 -6.22 -22.21 -17.00
C GLN A 361 -7.50 -21.72 -17.72
N ILE A 362 -8.64 -22.43 -17.60
CA ILE A 362 -9.96 -21.93 -18.04
C ILE A 362 -10.39 -20.70 -17.22
N LEU A 363 -9.98 -20.61 -15.95
CA LEU A 363 -10.41 -19.59 -15.00
C LEU A 363 -9.67 -18.27 -15.17
N GLU A 364 -9.85 -17.64 -16.33
CA GLU A 364 -9.42 -16.26 -16.56
C GLU A 364 -9.96 -15.31 -15.47
N VAL A 365 -11.10 -15.64 -14.85
CA VAL A 365 -11.85 -14.76 -13.95
C VAL A 365 -11.05 -14.38 -12.70
N ILE A 366 -10.12 -15.26 -12.33
CA ILE A 366 -9.17 -15.01 -11.25
C ILE A 366 -8.33 -13.75 -11.55
N GLY A 367 -7.93 -13.57 -12.82
CA GLY A 367 -7.20 -12.39 -13.29
C GLY A 367 -8.10 -11.24 -13.71
N SER A 368 -9.30 -11.50 -14.25
CA SER A 368 -10.17 -10.43 -14.77
C SER A 368 -10.74 -9.53 -13.68
N SER A 369 -10.96 -10.02 -12.46
CA SER A 369 -11.33 -9.16 -11.32
C SER A 369 -10.23 -8.18 -10.90
N ILE A 370 -8.95 -8.58 -11.01
CA ILE A 370 -7.81 -7.68 -10.83
C ILE A 370 -7.75 -6.67 -11.98
N ALA A 371 -7.99 -7.13 -13.21
CA ALA A 371 -8.08 -6.25 -14.38
C ALA A 371 -9.24 -5.24 -14.24
N TRP A 372 -10.35 -5.63 -13.63
CA TRP A 372 -11.49 -4.75 -13.34
C TRP A 372 -11.18 -3.67 -12.31
N LEU A 373 -10.48 -4.04 -11.23
CA LEU A 373 -10.00 -3.08 -10.24
C LEU A 373 -9.14 -1.98 -10.89
N PHE A 374 -8.21 -2.36 -11.77
CA PHE A 374 -7.20 -1.44 -12.30
C PHE A 374 -7.36 -1.10 -13.79
N ALA A 375 -8.57 -1.24 -14.33
CA ALA A 375 -8.87 -0.84 -15.69
C ALA A 375 -8.54 0.65 -15.90
N LYS A 376 -7.86 0.99 -17.00
CA LYS A 376 -7.56 2.39 -17.29
C LYS A 376 -8.86 3.10 -17.66
N PRO A 377 -9.29 4.12 -16.92
CA PRO A 377 -10.51 4.83 -17.24
C PRO A 377 -10.40 5.60 -18.55
N VAL A 378 -11.48 5.60 -19.33
CA VAL A 378 -11.65 6.46 -20.50
C VAL A 378 -12.72 7.52 -20.20
N GLY A 379 -12.38 8.79 -20.36
CA GLY A 379 -13.24 9.90 -19.95
C GLY A 379 -13.35 10.03 -18.42
N ASN A 380 -14.54 10.33 -17.92
CA ASN A 380 -14.80 10.61 -16.51
C ASN A 380 -15.37 9.41 -15.73
N VAL A 381 -15.15 8.18 -16.22
CA VAL A 381 -15.65 6.96 -15.57
C VAL A 381 -14.71 6.53 -14.45
N GLN A 382 -15.25 5.91 -13.39
CA GLN A 382 -14.46 5.34 -12.30
C GLN A 382 -14.21 3.85 -12.55
N ASN A 383 -12.97 3.38 -12.35
CA ASN A 383 -12.66 1.94 -12.35
C ASN A 383 -12.99 1.28 -11.00
N GLY A 384 -12.80 -0.04 -10.90
CA GLY A 384 -13.11 -0.80 -9.69
C GLY A 384 -12.33 -0.34 -8.46
N TYR A 385 -11.08 0.10 -8.60
CA TYR A 385 -10.28 0.59 -7.47
C TYR A 385 -10.75 1.95 -6.97
N GLN A 386 -11.17 2.85 -7.88
CA GLN A 386 -11.78 4.14 -7.50
C GLN A 386 -13.09 3.96 -6.74
N LEU A 387 -13.84 2.90 -7.05
CA LEU A 387 -15.09 2.57 -6.36
C LEU A 387 -14.86 1.94 -4.98
N THR A 388 -13.87 1.05 -4.86
CA THR A 388 -13.76 0.13 -3.72
C THR A 388 -12.54 0.35 -2.83
N GLY A 389 -11.53 1.10 -3.30
CA GLY A 389 -10.24 1.22 -2.64
C GLY A 389 -9.46 -0.10 -2.55
N GLY A 390 -9.85 -1.11 -3.33
CA GLY A 390 -9.31 -2.47 -3.26
C GLY A 390 -9.88 -3.32 -2.12
N SER A 391 -10.93 -2.87 -1.41
CA SER A 391 -11.63 -3.65 -0.39
C SER A 391 -13.01 -4.05 -0.89
N LEU A 392 -13.16 -5.31 -1.30
CA LEU A 392 -14.40 -5.82 -1.87
C LEU A 392 -14.47 -7.35 -1.78
N ASN A 393 -15.69 -7.88 -1.84
CA ASN A 393 -15.93 -9.29 -2.13
C ASN A 393 -16.46 -9.43 -3.55
N HIS A 394 -15.80 -10.28 -4.33
CA HIS A 394 -16.20 -10.66 -5.67
C HIS A 394 -16.61 -12.13 -5.68
N THR A 395 -17.74 -12.44 -6.29
CA THR A 395 -18.18 -13.82 -6.54
C THR A 395 -18.50 -13.98 -8.01
N ALA A 396 -17.88 -14.96 -8.65
CA ALA A 396 -18.18 -15.37 -10.01
C ALA A 396 -18.70 -16.81 -10.04
N VAL A 397 -19.70 -17.07 -10.88
CA VAL A 397 -20.24 -18.39 -11.16
C VAL A 397 -20.20 -18.60 -12.67
N LEU A 398 -19.46 -19.62 -13.10
CA LEU A 398 -19.32 -20.04 -14.49
C LEU A 398 -20.14 -21.31 -14.71
N ARG A 399 -20.99 -21.34 -15.75
CA ARG A 399 -21.80 -22.50 -16.12
C ARG A 399 -21.53 -22.90 -17.56
N PHE A 400 -21.07 -24.13 -17.77
CA PHE A 400 -20.66 -24.61 -19.10
C PHE A 400 -21.86 -25.16 -19.88
N GLU A 401 -22.03 -24.70 -21.13
CA GLU A 401 -23.16 -25.08 -21.96
C GLU A 401 -23.15 -26.58 -22.28
N GLY A 402 -24.32 -27.23 -22.12
CA GLY A 402 -24.48 -28.65 -22.43
C GLY A 402 -23.90 -29.62 -21.39
N SER A 403 -23.59 -29.15 -20.19
CA SER A 403 -23.10 -29.97 -19.07
C SER A 403 -23.68 -29.51 -17.72
N GLU A 404 -23.47 -30.31 -16.66
CA GLU A 404 -23.73 -29.92 -15.27
C GLU A 404 -22.49 -29.32 -14.59
N GLU A 405 -21.44 -29.00 -15.36
CA GLU A 405 -20.19 -28.43 -14.86
C GLU A 405 -20.42 -26.96 -14.48
N GLU A 406 -20.12 -26.63 -13.22
CA GLU A 406 -20.22 -25.29 -12.65
C GLU A 406 -18.96 -25.00 -11.85
N CYS A 407 -18.47 -23.76 -11.92
CA CYS A 407 -17.37 -23.31 -11.08
C CYS A 407 -17.72 -22.00 -10.40
N ARG A 408 -17.62 -22.02 -9.07
CA ARG A 408 -17.80 -20.87 -8.20
C ARG A 408 -16.45 -20.40 -7.69
N VAL A 409 -16.16 -19.13 -7.95
CA VAL A 409 -14.93 -18.44 -7.54
C VAL A 409 -15.32 -17.31 -6.59
N VAL A 410 -14.79 -17.31 -5.37
CA VAL A 410 -14.97 -16.22 -4.41
C VAL A 410 -13.62 -15.56 -4.16
N GLN A 411 -13.53 -14.25 -4.36
CA GLN A 411 -12.33 -13.47 -4.12
C GLN A 411 -12.64 -12.39 -3.08
N ARG A 412 -11.93 -12.41 -1.95
CA ARG A 412 -12.05 -11.44 -0.87
C ARG A 412 -10.81 -10.55 -0.88
N PHE A 413 -10.96 -9.32 -1.36
CA PHE A 413 -9.90 -8.32 -1.36
C PHE A 413 -9.97 -7.48 -0.08
N THR A 414 -8.84 -7.29 0.58
CA THR A 414 -8.77 -6.60 1.89
C THR A 414 -8.06 -5.25 1.82
N GLY A 415 -7.94 -4.67 0.62
CA GLY A 415 -7.16 -3.46 0.38
C GLY A 415 -5.65 -3.70 0.38
N LEU A 416 -4.89 -2.62 0.45
CA LEU A 416 -3.43 -2.65 0.53
C LEU A 416 -2.99 -3.18 1.91
N ASN A 417 -2.07 -4.14 1.89
CA ASN A 417 -1.45 -4.69 3.09
C ASN A 417 -0.30 -3.79 3.60
N MET A 418 0.40 -4.27 4.63
CA MET A 418 1.48 -3.52 5.29
C MET A 418 2.67 -3.19 4.37
N TRP A 419 2.77 -3.83 3.19
CA TRP A 419 3.81 -3.62 2.17
C TRP A 419 3.31 -2.89 0.92
N ASP A 420 2.14 -2.25 0.97
CA ASP A 420 1.53 -1.58 -0.19
C ASP A 420 1.17 -2.52 -1.35
N GLN A 421 0.98 -3.80 -1.05
CA GLN A 421 0.47 -4.77 -2.02
C GLN A 421 -1.02 -5.00 -1.78
N LEU A 422 -1.81 -5.08 -2.84
CA LEU A 422 -3.21 -5.48 -2.74
C LEU A 422 -3.28 -6.95 -2.32
N ALA A 423 -4.01 -7.26 -1.25
CA ALA A 423 -4.18 -8.62 -0.79
C ALA A 423 -5.51 -9.21 -1.25
N VAL A 424 -5.50 -10.49 -1.69
CA VAL A 424 -6.70 -11.23 -2.10
C VAL A 424 -6.69 -12.66 -1.59
N ASN A 425 -7.79 -13.11 -0.99
CA ASN A 425 -8.02 -14.52 -0.65
C ASN A 425 -9.03 -15.12 -1.62
N ILE A 426 -8.65 -16.23 -2.27
CA ILE A 426 -9.44 -16.85 -3.34
C ILE A 426 -9.88 -18.25 -2.90
N GLU A 427 -11.18 -18.49 -2.94
CA GLU A 427 -11.80 -19.76 -2.60
C GLU A 427 -12.51 -20.32 -3.84
N LEU A 428 -12.14 -21.55 -4.20
CA LEU A 428 -12.63 -22.25 -5.38
C LEU A 428 -13.56 -23.39 -4.98
N ASN A 429 -14.70 -23.49 -5.64
CA ASN A 429 -15.52 -24.70 -5.64
C ASN A 429 -15.93 -24.98 -7.08
N CYS A 430 -15.12 -25.79 -7.76
CA CYS A 430 -15.18 -25.89 -9.21
C CYS A 430 -15.29 -27.32 -9.68
N ASN A 431 -16.20 -27.54 -10.63
CA ASN A 431 -16.20 -28.70 -11.49
C ASN A 431 -16.05 -28.20 -12.92
N LEU A 432 -14.85 -28.29 -13.47
CA LEU A 432 -14.51 -27.77 -14.81
C LEU A 432 -14.46 -28.87 -15.86
N PRO A 433 -14.72 -28.56 -17.15
CA PRO A 433 -14.47 -29.49 -18.23
C PRO A 433 -13.05 -30.04 -18.21
N GLU A 434 -12.90 -31.32 -18.56
CA GLU A 434 -11.59 -31.92 -18.78
C GLU A 434 -10.91 -31.29 -19.99
N LEU A 435 -9.62 -30.96 -19.82
CA LEU A 435 -8.77 -30.44 -20.89
C LEU A 435 -7.70 -31.47 -21.25
N PRO A 436 -7.46 -31.72 -22.55
CA PRO A 436 -6.34 -32.55 -22.97
C PRO A 436 -5.01 -32.01 -22.43
N TYR A 437 -4.10 -32.92 -22.08
CA TYR A 437 -2.80 -32.52 -21.54
C TYR A 437 -2.03 -31.65 -22.55
N GLY A 438 -1.60 -30.47 -22.09
CA GLY A 438 -0.89 -29.50 -22.93
C GLY A 438 -1.78 -28.69 -23.88
N ALA A 439 -3.12 -28.78 -23.76
CA ALA A 439 -4.05 -28.02 -24.58
C ALA A 439 -3.80 -26.52 -24.50
N ARG A 440 -3.72 -25.88 -25.67
CA ARG A 440 -3.58 -24.42 -25.80
C ARG A 440 -4.93 -23.76 -25.97
N LEU A 441 -5.23 -22.81 -25.10
CA LEU A 441 -6.47 -22.05 -25.09
C LEU A 441 -6.27 -20.70 -25.78
N ARG A 442 -7.23 -20.31 -26.63
CA ARG A 442 -7.31 -18.98 -27.22
C ARG A 442 -8.56 -18.28 -26.73
N PHE A 443 -8.36 -17.12 -26.12
CA PHE A 443 -9.42 -16.27 -25.59
C PHE A 443 -9.71 -15.15 -26.59
N GLY A 444 -11.00 -14.81 -26.74
CA GLY A 444 -11.43 -13.63 -27.48
C GLY A 444 -11.47 -12.40 -26.58
N ASP A 445 -11.37 -11.23 -27.20
CA ASP A 445 -11.69 -9.96 -26.54
C ASP A 445 -13.18 -9.91 -26.18
N TYR A 446 -13.52 -9.21 -25.11
CA TYR A 446 -14.90 -9.08 -24.69
C TYR A 446 -15.18 -7.75 -23.98
N VAL A 447 -16.45 -7.37 -24.01
CA VAL A 447 -17.00 -6.29 -23.18
C VAL A 447 -17.88 -6.93 -22.11
N GLU A 448 -17.85 -6.35 -20.92
CA GLU A 448 -18.76 -6.68 -19.84
C GLU A 448 -19.34 -5.41 -19.24
N GLU A 449 -20.54 -5.57 -18.69
CA GLU A 449 -21.28 -4.49 -18.06
C GLU A 449 -21.65 -4.93 -16.64
N PHE A 450 -21.33 -4.06 -15.68
CA PHE A 450 -21.71 -4.21 -14.28
C PHE A 450 -22.80 -3.19 -13.97
N THR A 451 -24.03 -3.66 -13.79
CA THR A 451 -25.17 -2.82 -13.43
C THR A 451 -25.21 -2.65 -11.91
N ARG A 452 -25.44 -1.42 -11.45
CA ARG A 452 -25.61 -1.13 -10.03
C ARG A 452 -26.94 -1.69 -9.52
N VAL A 453 -26.87 -2.60 -8.54
CA VAL A 453 -28.04 -3.18 -7.84
C VAL A 453 -28.38 -2.35 -6.60
N SER A 454 -27.35 -1.89 -5.88
CA SER A 454 -27.45 -1.00 -4.73
C SER A 454 -26.22 -0.08 -4.64
N ASP A 455 -26.17 0.81 -3.64
CA ASP A 455 -24.98 1.66 -3.43
C ASP A 455 -23.68 0.87 -3.18
N THR A 456 -23.80 -0.38 -2.72
CA THR A 456 -22.70 -1.25 -2.30
C THR A 456 -22.62 -2.55 -3.09
N GLU A 457 -23.42 -2.71 -4.14
CA GLU A 457 -23.49 -3.95 -4.93
C GLU A 457 -23.61 -3.67 -6.42
N LEU A 458 -22.71 -4.30 -7.20
CA LEU A 458 -22.74 -4.36 -8.65
C LEU A 458 -22.94 -5.80 -9.10
N ARG A 459 -23.66 -5.97 -10.22
CA ARG A 459 -23.94 -7.28 -10.79
C ARG A 459 -23.73 -7.27 -12.29
N SER A 460 -23.12 -8.34 -12.80
CA SER A 460 -23.00 -8.64 -14.22
C SER A 460 -23.58 -10.04 -14.44
N SER A 461 -24.61 -10.20 -15.28
CA SER A 461 -25.33 -11.48 -15.38
C SER A 461 -25.34 -12.02 -16.82
N ASP A 462 -25.20 -13.34 -16.92
CA ASP A 462 -25.44 -14.13 -18.14
C ASP A 462 -24.63 -13.72 -19.38
N TRP A 463 -23.39 -13.25 -19.18
CA TRP A 463 -22.48 -12.99 -20.30
C TRP A 463 -21.94 -14.31 -20.86
N GLN A 464 -22.17 -14.55 -22.15
CA GLN A 464 -21.56 -15.70 -22.84
C GLN A 464 -20.08 -15.43 -23.13
N ARG A 465 -19.26 -16.44 -22.88
CA ARG A 465 -17.83 -16.49 -23.19
C ARG A 465 -17.53 -17.71 -24.05
N ARG A 466 -16.53 -17.58 -24.92
CA ARG A 466 -16.06 -18.63 -25.81
C ARG A 466 -14.54 -18.72 -25.69
N ILE A 467 -14.04 -19.92 -25.43
CA ILE A 467 -12.60 -20.23 -25.42
C ILE A 467 -12.36 -21.29 -26.49
N ALA A 468 -11.52 -21.00 -27.47
CA ALA A 468 -11.15 -21.95 -28.51
C ALA A 468 -10.00 -22.83 -28.03
N ILE A 469 -10.12 -24.15 -28.20
CA ILE A 469 -9.06 -25.12 -27.93
C ILE A 469 -8.31 -25.37 -29.24
N GLN A 470 -7.10 -24.82 -29.36
CA GLN A 470 -6.36 -24.78 -30.63
C GLN A 470 -6.08 -26.16 -31.21
N ASP A 471 -5.78 -27.14 -30.36
CA ASP A 471 -5.36 -28.46 -30.79
C ASP A 471 -6.51 -29.37 -31.27
N TYR A 472 -7.77 -28.96 -31.06
CA TYR A 472 -8.94 -29.82 -31.24
C TYR A 472 -10.12 -29.19 -32.01
N ASP A 473 -9.99 -27.95 -32.51
CA ASP A 473 -11.03 -27.21 -33.23
C ASP A 473 -12.40 -27.26 -32.52
N ARG A 474 -12.36 -27.15 -31.18
CA ARG A 474 -13.54 -27.19 -30.31
C ARG A 474 -13.54 -25.94 -29.44
N ASP A 475 -14.74 -25.40 -29.24
CA ASP A 475 -14.95 -24.28 -28.35
C ASP A 475 -15.57 -24.72 -27.03
N LEU A 476 -15.05 -24.18 -25.93
CA LEU A 476 -15.72 -24.17 -24.64
C LEU A 476 -16.59 -22.91 -24.58
N VAL A 477 -17.89 -23.11 -24.42
CA VAL A 477 -18.86 -22.02 -24.26
C VAL A 477 -19.44 -22.10 -22.85
N PHE A 478 -19.44 -20.98 -22.14
CA PHE A 478 -19.99 -20.88 -20.81
C PHE A 478 -20.64 -19.51 -20.59
N SER A 479 -21.62 -19.47 -19.69
CA SER A 479 -22.13 -18.21 -19.17
C SER A 479 -21.44 -17.87 -17.85
N ILE A 480 -21.18 -16.58 -17.64
CA ILE A 480 -20.62 -16.07 -16.40
C ILE A 480 -21.58 -15.07 -15.74
N THR A 481 -21.78 -15.25 -14.43
CA THR A 481 -22.47 -14.29 -13.56
C THR A 481 -21.52 -13.84 -12.46
N GLN A 482 -21.42 -12.53 -12.27
CA GLN A 482 -20.50 -11.89 -11.34
C GLN A 482 -21.27 -10.94 -10.41
N MET A 483 -20.84 -10.91 -9.15
CA MET A 483 -21.35 -10.02 -8.12
C MET A 483 -20.18 -9.40 -7.36
N VAL A 484 -20.19 -8.08 -7.24
CA VAL A 484 -19.18 -7.31 -6.51
C VAL A 484 -19.86 -6.54 -5.40
N THR A 485 -19.45 -6.78 -4.15
CA THR A 485 -19.94 -6.07 -2.97
C THR A 485 -18.80 -5.33 -2.28
N PHE A 486 -19.00 -4.08 -1.89
CA PHE A 486 -17.98 -3.23 -1.30
C PHE A 486 -18.60 -2.16 -0.39
N GLU A 487 -17.77 -1.48 0.39
CA GLU A 487 -18.23 -0.36 1.22
C GLU A 487 -18.10 0.96 0.47
N LYS A 488 -19.14 1.79 0.56
CA LYS A 488 -19.15 3.17 0.06
C LYS A 488 -19.19 4.12 1.25
N CYS A 489 -18.71 5.36 1.08
CA CYS A 489 -18.92 6.41 2.06
C CYS A 489 -20.42 6.53 2.41
N PRO A 490 -20.83 6.29 3.66
CA PRO A 490 -22.24 6.29 4.05
C PRO A 490 -22.87 7.69 4.03
N TYR A 491 -22.04 8.73 3.97
CA TYR A 491 -22.45 10.14 4.00
C TYR A 491 -22.43 10.80 2.62
N ALA A 492 -22.10 10.06 1.57
CA ALA A 492 -22.15 10.56 0.20
C ALA A 492 -23.59 10.94 -0.13
N GLU A 493 -23.81 12.15 -0.67
CA GLU A 493 -25.15 12.55 -1.08
C GLU A 493 -25.68 11.57 -2.13
N LYS A 494 -26.93 11.11 -1.97
CA LYS A 494 -27.58 10.29 -2.99
C LYS A 494 -27.68 11.13 -4.26
N SER A 495 -27.05 10.68 -5.33
CA SER A 495 -27.20 11.27 -6.65
C SER A 495 -28.69 11.39 -6.97
N SER A 496 -29.18 12.63 -7.04
CA SER A 496 -30.56 12.97 -7.37
C SER A 496 -30.79 12.79 -8.87
N GLY A 497 -30.83 11.52 -9.30
CA GLY A 497 -31.07 11.13 -10.67
C GLY A 497 -31.04 9.62 -10.81
N GLY A 498 -32.20 9.00 -10.97
CA GLY A 498 -32.34 7.57 -11.25
C GLY A 498 -31.89 7.24 -12.67
N ALA A 499 -30.58 7.15 -12.87
CA ALA A 499 -30.00 6.42 -13.99
C ALA A 499 -29.42 5.13 -13.45
N GLU A 500 -29.72 4.02 -14.12
CA GLU A 500 -28.94 2.79 -14.02
C GLU A 500 -27.49 3.13 -14.39
N GLU A 501 -26.67 3.49 -13.41
CA GLU A 501 -25.23 3.61 -13.62
C GLU A 501 -24.71 2.20 -13.88
N SER A 502 -24.43 1.92 -15.15
CA SER A 502 -23.71 0.73 -15.55
C SER A 502 -22.25 1.07 -15.79
N LEU A 503 -21.37 0.22 -15.26
CA LEU A 503 -19.94 0.31 -15.50
C LEU A 503 -19.60 -0.68 -16.60
N THR A 504 -19.28 -0.17 -17.79
CA THR A 504 -18.80 -0.98 -18.90
C THR A 504 -17.28 -1.10 -18.87
N GLN A 505 -16.78 -2.27 -19.25
CA GLN A 505 -15.35 -2.53 -19.35
C GLN A 505 -15.08 -3.40 -20.57
N LYS A 506 -14.07 -3.00 -21.36
CA LYS A 506 -13.48 -3.86 -22.39
C LYS A 506 -12.24 -4.54 -21.82
N ILE A 507 -12.18 -5.86 -21.98
CA ILE A 507 -11.00 -6.68 -21.74
C ILE A 507 -10.50 -7.21 -23.07
N SER A 508 -9.21 -7.01 -23.32
CA SER A 508 -8.55 -7.38 -24.58
C SER A 508 -7.20 -8.03 -24.33
N LYS A 509 -6.63 -8.66 -25.37
CA LYS A 509 -5.33 -9.35 -25.31
C LYS A 509 -5.29 -10.38 -24.18
N VAL A 510 -6.40 -11.08 -23.97
CA VAL A 510 -6.55 -12.09 -22.93
C VAL A 510 -5.67 -13.28 -23.29
N SER A 511 -4.74 -13.60 -22.40
CA SER A 511 -3.98 -14.84 -22.47
C SER A 511 -4.07 -15.57 -21.13
N SER A 512 -4.18 -16.89 -21.18
CA SER A 512 -4.08 -17.78 -20.02
C SER A 512 -3.43 -19.06 -20.51
N SER A 513 -2.34 -19.47 -19.87
CA SER A 513 -1.60 -20.67 -20.24
C SER A 513 -0.99 -21.33 -19.01
N TYR A 514 -1.03 -22.66 -18.97
CA TYR A 514 -0.34 -23.46 -17.96
C TYR A 514 1.00 -23.98 -18.50
N GLU A 515 2.08 -23.77 -17.74
CA GLU A 515 3.41 -24.33 -18.00
C GLU A 515 3.69 -25.47 -17.00
N PRO A 516 3.62 -26.75 -17.42
CA PRO A 516 3.80 -27.89 -16.53
C PRO A 516 5.17 -27.96 -15.86
N ARG A 517 6.24 -27.44 -16.49
CA ARG A 517 7.59 -27.46 -15.91
C ARG A 517 7.74 -26.49 -14.75
N GLU A 518 7.10 -25.34 -14.86
CA GLU A 518 7.09 -24.30 -13.82
C GLU A 518 5.96 -24.51 -12.81
N GLN A 519 5.05 -25.45 -13.09
CA GLN A 519 3.83 -25.68 -12.31
C GLN A 519 3.04 -24.39 -12.11
N ALA A 520 2.98 -23.57 -13.16
CA ALA A 520 2.48 -22.21 -13.08
C ALA A 520 1.47 -21.90 -14.18
N ILE A 521 0.40 -21.19 -13.83
CA ILE A 521 -0.49 -20.54 -14.79
C ILE A 521 -0.04 -19.10 -14.96
N ARG A 522 0.01 -18.61 -16.20
CA ARG A 522 0.28 -17.21 -16.54
C ARG A 522 -0.93 -16.62 -17.26
N ILE A 523 -1.49 -15.57 -16.69
CA ILE A 523 -2.63 -14.81 -17.22
C ILE A 523 -2.18 -13.39 -17.54
N SER A 524 -2.53 -12.88 -18.72
CA SER A 524 -2.34 -11.47 -19.07
C SER A 524 -3.61 -10.85 -19.62
N MET A 525 -3.89 -9.61 -19.25
CA MET A 525 -5.05 -8.88 -19.76
C MET A 525 -4.74 -7.39 -19.94
N LEU A 526 -5.45 -6.74 -20.86
CA LEU A 526 -5.52 -5.29 -20.99
C LEU A 526 -6.97 -4.85 -20.76
N SER A 527 -7.21 -4.03 -19.75
CA SER A 527 -8.55 -3.56 -19.38
C SER A 527 -8.71 -2.05 -19.45
N LYS A 528 -9.85 -1.62 -20.00
CA LYS A 528 -10.27 -0.21 -20.09
C LYS A 528 -11.69 -0.05 -19.58
N ALA A 529 -11.93 0.91 -18.70
CA ALA A 529 -13.25 1.21 -18.14
C ALA A 529 -13.94 2.35 -18.90
N GLY A 530 -15.27 2.29 -19.00
CA GLY A 530 -16.09 3.28 -19.71
C GLY A 530 -16.18 3.04 -21.22
N ILE A 531 -15.80 1.86 -21.70
CA ILE A 531 -15.81 1.51 -23.13
C ILE A 531 -17.04 0.68 -23.43
N ASP A 532 -17.92 1.21 -24.28
CA ASP A 532 -19.07 0.51 -24.85
C ASP A 532 -18.79 0.05 -26.30
N LYS A 533 -19.81 -0.44 -27.02
CA LYS A 533 -19.66 -0.90 -28.41
C LYS A 533 -19.52 0.24 -29.45
N THR A 534 -19.56 1.50 -29.04
CA THR A 534 -19.56 2.69 -29.92
C THR A 534 -18.26 3.51 -29.86
N SER A 535 -17.23 2.98 -29.19
CA SER A 535 -15.92 3.62 -29.03
C SER A 535 -15.09 3.70 -30.33
N ASN A 536 -13.96 4.39 -30.25
CA ASN A 536 -13.02 4.51 -31.36
C ASN A 536 -11.96 3.39 -31.31
N PRO A 537 -11.26 3.13 -32.43
CA PRO A 537 -10.36 1.98 -32.52
C PRO A 537 -9.15 1.99 -31.58
N CYS A 538 -8.73 3.14 -31.04
CA CYS A 538 -7.67 3.16 -30.03
C CYS A 538 -8.19 2.75 -28.64
N THR A 539 -9.46 3.04 -28.35
CA THR A 539 -10.03 2.84 -27.02
C THR A 539 -10.65 1.46 -26.89
N ASP A 540 -11.56 1.05 -27.78
CA ASP A 540 -11.76 -0.39 -27.96
C ASP A 540 -10.56 -0.90 -28.73
N GLY A 541 -9.71 -1.83 -28.32
CA GLY A 541 -8.53 -2.21 -29.12
C GLY A 541 -8.73 -2.84 -30.53
N SER A 542 -9.57 -2.29 -31.42
CA SER A 542 -9.68 -2.66 -32.85
C SER A 542 -8.62 -1.99 -33.74
N ALA A 543 -7.90 -0.97 -33.24
CA ALA A 543 -6.77 -0.39 -33.92
C ALA A 543 -5.68 -1.43 -34.19
N ILE A 544 -5.22 -1.48 -35.42
CA ILE A 544 -4.15 -2.38 -35.85
C ILE A 544 -2.86 -1.57 -35.90
N CYS A 545 -2.20 -1.46 -34.75
CA CYS A 545 -0.86 -0.89 -34.67
C CYS A 545 0.20 -2.00 -34.64
N GLY A 546 1.34 -1.75 -35.29
CA GLY A 546 2.46 -2.67 -35.32
C GLY A 546 3.07 -2.89 -33.93
N GLU A 547 3.96 -3.88 -33.82
CA GLU A 547 4.74 -4.05 -32.60
C GLU A 547 5.52 -2.77 -32.29
N ASN A 548 5.62 -2.46 -30.99
CA ASN A 548 6.27 -1.25 -30.50
C ASN A 548 5.67 0.08 -30.99
N ALA A 549 4.39 0.10 -31.38
CA ALA A 549 3.62 1.31 -31.63
C ALA A 549 2.58 1.63 -30.53
N LEU A 550 2.17 2.90 -30.46
CA LEU A 550 1.13 3.51 -29.65
C LEU A 550 -0.01 3.96 -30.57
N CYS A 551 -1.26 3.77 -30.15
CA CYS A 551 -2.42 4.26 -30.89
C CYS A 551 -2.82 5.65 -30.42
N VAL A 552 -3.03 6.58 -31.35
CA VAL A 552 -3.44 7.96 -31.10
C VAL A 552 -4.75 8.24 -31.86
N PRO A 553 -5.84 8.64 -31.20
CA PRO A 553 -7.09 9.00 -31.88
C PRO A 553 -6.88 10.18 -32.87
N SER A 554 -7.40 10.07 -34.09
CA SER A 554 -7.32 11.11 -35.13
C SER A 554 -8.70 11.68 -35.44
N GLN A 555 -8.78 12.99 -35.67
CA GLN A 555 -10.02 13.70 -36.05
C GLN A 555 -10.08 14.05 -37.54
N GLU A 556 -9.14 13.58 -38.35
CA GLU A 556 -9.12 13.87 -39.79
C GLU A 556 -10.02 12.90 -40.56
N GLU A 557 -11.18 13.40 -41.01
CA GLU A 557 -12.23 12.63 -41.71
C GLU A 557 -11.78 12.05 -43.08
N ASP A 558 -10.63 12.46 -43.60
CA ASP A 558 -10.20 12.17 -44.99
C ASP A 558 -9.36 10.89 -45.16
N VAL A 559 -9.01 10.16 -44.09
CA VAL A 559 -8.14 8.97 -44.17
C VAL A 559 -8.79 7.70 -43.61
N GLY A 560 -10.12 7.56 -43.66
CA GLY A 560 -10.81 6.26 -43.46
C GLY A 560 -10.63 5.53 -42.10
N GLU A 561 -9.74 5.99 -41.23
CA GLU A 561 -9.39 5.44 -39.92
C GLU A 561 -9.37 6.60 -38.91
N ASN A 562 -10.21 6.54 -37.88
CA ASN A 562 -10.29 7.55 -36.80
C ASN A 562 -9.10 7.47 -35.81
N TYR A 563 -7.94 6.96 -36.24
CA TYR A 563 -6.74 6.79 -35.43
C TYR A 563 -5.46 6.77 -36.27
N VAL A 564 -4.32 7.05 -35.63
CA VAL A 564 -2.98 6.87 -36.18
C VAL A 564 -2.12 6.04 -35.22
N CYS A 565 -1.16 5.30 -35.75
CA CYS A 565 -0.16 4.59 -34.95
C CYS A 565 1.13 5.43 -34.90
N GLN A 566 1.85 5.39 -33.77
CA GLN A 566 3.10 6.11 -33.57
C GLN A 566 4.09 5.23 -32.82
N CYS A 567 5.37 5.17 -33.24
CA CYS A 567 6.36 4.34 -32.55
C CYS A 567 6.58 4.76 -31.08
N LYS A 568 6.73 3.76 -30.20
CA LYS A 568 7.14 3.94 -28.80
C LYS A 568 8.55 4.52 -28.74
N ASN A 569 8.89 5.15 -27.62
CA ASN A 569 10.26 5.60 -27.35
C ASN A 569 11.26 4.42 -27.47
N GLY A 570 12.43 4.68 -28.07
CA GLY A 570 13.43 3.66 -28.40
C GLY A 570 13.18 2.96 -29.75
N PHE A 571 12.13 3.34 -30.49
CA PHE A 571 11.81 2.74 -31.79
C PHE A 571 11.54 3.80 -32.85
N ALA A 572 11.93 3.50 -34.09
CA ALA A 572 11.70 4.34 -35.26
C ALA A 572 10.85 3.61 -36.31
N PRO A 573 10.07 4.34 -37.12
CA PRO A 573 9.31 3.73 -38.20
C PRO A 573 10.27 3.24 -39.29
N ASP A 574 10.18 1.95 -39.64
CA ASP A 574 10.94 1.35 -40.75
C ASP A 574 10.11 1.40 -42.03
N ARG A 575 8.96 0.73 -42.01
CA ARG A 575 8.10 0.55 -43.19
C ARG A 575 6.66 0.30 -42.81
N VAL A 576 5.76 0.62 -43.74
CA VAL A 576 4.34 0.25 -43.67
C VAL A 576 4.14 -1.04 -44.46
N VAL A 577 3.74 -2.13 -43.78
CA VAL A 577 3.40 -3.41 -44.42
C VAL A 577 1.92 -3.68 -44.20
N ALA A 578 1.16 -3.83 -45.30
CA ALA A 578 -0.28 -4.07 -45.26
C ALA A 578 -1.09 -3.02 -44.43
N GLY A 579 -0.68 -1.75 -44.47
CA GLY A 579 -1.34 -0.65 -43.74
C GLY A 579 -0.90 -0.47 -42.29
N VAL A 580 0.00 -1.33 -41.78
CA VAL A 580 0.49 -1.28 -40.39
C VAL A 580 1.91 -0.70 -40.35
N GLU A 581 2.11 0.35 -39.56
CA GLU A 581 3.44 0.95 -39.33
C GLU A 581 4.28 0.04 -38.43
N HIS A 582 5.40 -0.45 -38.97
CA HIS A 582 6.31 -1.34 -38.26
C HIS A 582 7.44 -0.53 -37.62
N CYS A 583 7.51 -0.57 -36.30
CA CYS A 583 8.50 0.14 -35.52
C CYS A 583 9.69 -0.78 -35.24
N VAL A 584 10.87 -0.40 -35.72
CA VAL A 584 12.12 -1.10 -35.44
C VAL A 584 12.87 -0.41 -34.34
N ASP A 585 13.59 -1.20 -33.59
CA ASP A 585 14.45 -0.74 -32.51
C ASP A 585 15.50 0.24 -33.04
N ILE A 586 15.74 1.32 -32.31
CA ILE A 586 16.81 2.26 -32.61
C ILE A 586 18.09 1.67 -32.02
N ASP A 587 19.08 1.35 -32.85
CA ASP A 587 20.37 0.88 -32.34
C ASP A 587 21.22 2.08 -31.88
N GLU A 588 21.09 2.47 -30.62
CA GLU A 588 21.86 3.60 -30.08
C GLU A 588 23.36 3.29 -29.97
N CYS A 589 23.76 2.01 -29.97
CA CYS A 589 25.16 1.60 -29.98
C CYS A 589 25.84 1.83 -31.34
N GLN A 590 25.08 1.81 -32.44
CA GLN A 590 25.57 2.27 -33.75
C GLN A 590 25.40 3.77 -33.98
N GLY A 591 24.63 4.43 -33.10
CA GLY A 591 24.41 5.86 -33.09
C GLY A 591 25.19 6.59 -32.00
N VAL A 592 24.51 7.56 -31.36
CA VAL A 592 25.03 8.29 -30.21
C VAL A 592 24.54 7.61 -28.93
N ASN A 593 25.47 7.19 -28.09
CA ASN A 593 25.19 6.66 -26.76
C ASN A 593 26.01 7.41 -25.71
N ILE A 594 25.57 7.32 -24.46
CA ILE A 594 26.22 7.95 -23.30
C ILE A 594 27.09 6.95 -22.51
N CYS A 595 27.41 5.78 -23.06
CA CYS A 595 28.29 4.83 -22.41
C CYS A 595 29.67 5.46 -22.13
N ASP A 596 30.32 5.04 -21.05
CA ASP A 596 31.71 5.41 -20.80
C ASP A 596 32.60 4.97 -21.97
N HIS A 597 33.66 5.71 -22.28
CA HIS A 597 34.57 5.31 -23.35
C HIS A 597 35.27 3.96 -23.07
N ASN A 598 35.37 3.54 -21.80
CA ASN A 598 35.88 2.25 -21.34
C ASN A 598 34.77 1.21 -21.18
N ALA A 599 33.54 1.52 -21.55
CA ALA A 599 32.47 0.57 -21.64
C ALA A 599 32.30 0.06 -23.08
N GLU A 600 31.59 -1.05 -23.18
CA GLU A 600 31.06 -1.61 -24.39
C GLU A 600 29.53 -1.46 -24.33
N CYS A 601 28.96 -0.96 -25.43
CA CYS A 601 27.53 -0.74 -25.56
C CYS A 601 26.87 -2.02 -26.09
N TYR A 602 25.76 -2.39 -25.48
CA TYR A 602 24.95 -3.54 -25.82
C TYR A 602 23.54 -3.06 -26.14
N ASN A 603 23.15 -3.18 -27.40
CA ASN A 603 21.84 -2.76 -27.85
C ASN A 603 20.77 -3.72 -27.32
N GLU A 604 19.67 -3.18 -26.82
CA GLU A 604 18.54 -3.90 -26.24
C GLU A 604 17.24 -3.46 -26.93
N LEU A 605 16.17 -4.25 -26.83
CA LEU A 605 14.89 -3.85 -27.44
C LEU A 605 14.27 -2.66 -26.68
N GLY A 606 14.26 -1.50 -27.31
CA GLY A 606 13.74 -0.23 -26.81
C GLY A 606 14.77 0.64 -26.08
N GLY A 607 16.07 0.35 -26.22
CA GLY A 607 17.16 1.11 -25.63
C GLY A 607 18.48 0.33 -25.63
N TYR A 608 19.40 0.66 -24.72
CA TYR A 608 20.71 -0.02 -24.67
C TYR A 608 21.26 -0.07 -23.24
N SER A 609 22.21 -0.97 -23.01
CA SER A 609 22.98 -1.05 -21.78
C SER A 609 24.47 -0.90 -22.05
N CYS A 610 25.21 -0.47 -21.03
CA CYS A 610 26.66 -0.29 -21.10
C CYS A 610 27.31 -1.24 -20.10
N MET A 611 28.37 -1.93 -20.50
CA MET A 611 29.14 -2.80 -19.60
C MET A 611 30.62 -2.45 -19.69
N CYS A 612 31.27 -2.29 -18.54
CA CYS A 612 32.70 -1.97 -18.51
C CYS A 612 33.53 -3.07 -19.18
N ARG A 613 34.52 -2.65 -19.98
CA ARG A 613 35.45 -3.57 -20.64
C ARG A 613 36.33 -4.29 -19.61
N GLN A 614 36.89 -5.42 -20.01
CA GLN A 614 37.80 -6.20 -19.17
C GLN A 614 38.94 -5.33 -18.61
N GLY A 615 39.18 -5.43 -17.30
CA GLY A 615 40.13 -4.58 -16.59
C GLY A 615 39.56 -3.25 -16.11
N PHE A 616 38.25 -3.03 -16.26
CA PHE A 616 37.51 -1.90 -15.70
C PHE A 616 36.25 -2.37 -14.95
N SER A 617 35.88 -1.68 -13.88
CA SER A 617 34.70 -1.93 -13.06
C SER A 617 33.89 -0.65 -12.86
N GLY A 618 32.57 -0.74 -12.87
CA GLY A 618 31.66 0.40 -12.76
C GLY A 618 30.25 0.05 -13.23
N ASN A 619 29.42 1.07 -13.47
CA ASN A 619 28.02 0.90 -13.90
C ASN A 619 27.82 0.95 -15.43
N GLY A 620 28.92 1.00 -16.20
CA GLY A 620 28.89 1.08 -17.66
C GLY A 620 28.81 2.50 -18.24
N TYR A 621 28.28 3.46 -17.48
CA TYR A 621 28.27 4.88 -17.84
C TYR A 621 29.45 5.63 -17.23
N GLU A 622 30.06 5.02 -16.21
CA GLU A 622 31.33 5.41 -15.61
C GLU A 622 32.14 4.14 -15.31
N CYS A 623 33.31 3.98 -15.92
CA CYS A 623 34.13 2.77 -15.83
C CYS A 623 35.57 3.09 -15.41
N LEU A 624 36.01 2.53 -14.27
CA LEU A 624 37.32 2.78 -13.68
C LEU A 624 38.21 1.51 -13.73
N PRO A 625 39.54 1.62 -13.84
CA PRO A 625 40.42 0.45 -13.89
C PRO A 625 40.29 -0.45 -12.65
N GLU A 626 40.20 -1.77 -12.86
CA GLU A 626 40.15 -2.78 -11.80
C GLU A 626 41.42 -2.68 -10.93
N GLY A 627 41.23 -2.50 -9.61
CA GLY A 627 42.32 -2.30 -8.65
C GLY A 627 42.50 -0.85 -8.19
N VAL A 628 41.72 0.09 -8.72
CA VAL A 628 41.56 1.42 -8.13
C VAL A 628 40.48 1.32 -7.05
N THR A 629 40.89 1.19 -5.78
CA THR A 629 39.99 1.42 -4.65
C THR A 629 39.52 2.87 -4.74
N GLN A 630 38.22 3.09 -4.94
CA GLN A 630 37.65 4.42 -4.78
C GLN A 630 38.04 4.95 -3.39
N PRO A 631 38.62 6.16 -3.26
CA PRO A 631 38.27 6.98 -2.12
C PRO A 631 36.75 7.21 -2.19
N PRO A 632 36.04 7.26 -1.05
CA PRO A 632 34.59 7.38 -1.03
C PRO A 632 34.16 8.49 -1.99
N PHE A 633 33.15 8.20 -2.82
CA PHE A 633 32.52 9.19 -3.67
C PHE A 633 32.38 10.50 -2.88
N PRO A 634 32.99 11.61 -3.32
CA PRO A 634 32.53 12.89 -2.85
C PRO A 634 31.06 12.96 -3.26
N MET A 635 30.18 13.14 -2.27
CA MET A 635 28.86 13.70 -2.53
C MET A 635 29.07 14.88 -3.46
N VAL A 636 28.41 14.85 -4.62
CA VAL A 636 28.13 16.11 -5.31
C VAL A 636 27.17 16.86 -4.39
N SER A 637 27.75 17.67 -3.51
CA SER A 637 27.12 18.85 -2.95
C SER A 637 26.74 19.76 -4.12
N GLU A 638 25.50 20.25 -4.11
CA GLU A 638 25.07 21.41 -4.88
C GLU A 638 25.44 21.36 -6.38
N TYR A 639 24.46 21.08 -7.23
CA TYR A 639 24.42 21.87 -8.45
C TYR A 639 24.41 23.34 -7.99
N PRO A 640 25.36 24.20 -8.40
CA PRO A 640 25.03 25.60 -8.49
C PRO A 640 23.82 25.64 -9.41
N GLU A 641 22.71 26.21 -8.94
CA GLU A 641 21.77 26.88 -9.84
C GLU A 641 22.51 28.04 -10.53
N THR A 642 23.45 27.72 -11.39
CA THR A 642 23.68 28.52 -12.58
C THR A 642 23.07 27.68 -13.67
N GLY A 643 21.76 27.86 -13.89
CA GLY A 643 21.13 27.33 -15.08
C GLY A 643 22.01 27.68 -16.29
N PRO A 644 22.21 26.78 -17.26
CA PRO A 644 22.42 27.32 -18.58
C PRO A 644 21.19 28.20 -18.79
N GLU A 645 21.37 29.49 -19.03
CA GLU A 645 20.33 30.22 -19.76
C GLU A 645 20.11 29.37 -21.01
N SER A 646 19.04 28.56 -21.03
CA SER A 646 18.50 28.01 -22.25
C SER A 646 17.91 29.21 -22.97
N ARG A 647 18.78 30.06 -23.52
CA ARG A 647 18.42 30.87 -24.67
C ARG A 647 18.33 29.88 -25.81
N SER A 648 17.20 29.17 -25.85
CA SER A 648 16.70 28.55 -27.06
C SER A 648 16.77 29.64 -28.14
N GLN A 649 17.58 29.39 -29.16
CA GLN A 649 17.74 30.34 -30.24
C GLN A 649 16.39 30.55 -30.93
N PRO A 650 15.96 31.80 -31.15
CA PRO A 650 14.77 32.06 -31.91
C PRO A 650 14.94 31.55 -33.34
N CYS A 651 13.93 30.89 -33.88
CA CYS A 651 13.93 30.40 -35.26
C CYS A 651 12.65 30.83 -35.97
N ASP A 652 12.78 31.41 -37.15
CA ASP A 652 11.63 31.69 -38.03
C ASP A 652 11.41 30.55 -39.04
N THR A 653 12.45 29.74 -39.30
CA THR A 653 12.43 28.60 -40.23
C THR A 653 13.39 27.50 -39.78
N GLN A 654 13.16 26.26 -40.22
CA GLN A 654 13.96 25.08 -39.85
C GLN A 654 15.46 25.23 -40.17
N SER A 655 15.83 26.02 -41.18
CA SER A 655 17.24 26.27 -41.55
C SER A 655 18.04 27.09 -40.53
N ALA A 656 17.36 27.70 -39.56
CA ALA A 656 18.00 28.42 -38.45
C ALA A 656 18.36 27.50 -37.27
N CYS A 657 17.87 26.25 -37.27
CA CYS A 657 18.17 25.25 -36.24
C CYS A 657 19.28 24.29 -36.67
N SER A 658 19.97 23.71 -35.70
CA SER A 658 20.92 22.61 -35.91
C SER A 658 20.21 21.41 -36.60
N PRO A 659 20.92 20.57 -37.39
CA PRO A 659 20.33 19.38 -38.01
C PRO A 659 19.63 18.43 -37.02
N SER A 660 20.04 18.46 -35.75
CA SER A 660 19.46 17.64 -34.66
C SER A 660 18.39 18.37 -33.83
N ALA A 661 17.87 19.50 -34.32
CA ALA A 661 16.82 20.28 -33.65
C ALA A 661 15.73 20.71 -34.63
N ILE A 662 14.48 20.75 -34.17
CA ILE A 662 13.31 21.22 -34.91
C ILE A 662 12.83 22.59 -34.40
N CYS A 663 12.47 23.46 -35.33
CA CYS A 663 11.88 24.75 -34.99
C CYS A 663 10.41 24.57 -34.60
N VAL A 664 10.11 24.73 -33.31
CA VAL A 664 8.74 24.62 -32.78
C VAL A 664 8.42 25.92 -32.06
N SER A 665 7.36 26.60 -32.51
CA SER A 665 6.84 27.82 -31.89
C SER A 665 7.90 28.93 -31.71
N GLY A 666 8.78 29.09 -32.70
CA GLY A 666 9.80 30.13 -32.71
C GLY A 666 11.08 29.78 -31.95
N LEU A 667 11.24 28.54 -31.48
CA LEU A 667 12.40 28.07 -30.71
C LEU A 667 12.94 26.76 -31.29
N CYS A 668 14.26 26.62 -31.38
CA CYS A 668 14.87 25.35 -31.74
C CYS A 668 14.81 24.37 -30.55
N LEU A 669 14.10 23.26 -30.71
CA LEU A 669 13.99 22.15 -29.76
C LEU A 669 14.74 20.94 -30.29
N CYS A 670 15.58 20.30 -29.48
CA CYS A 670 16.28 19.07 -29.90
C CYS A 670 15.29 17.95 -30.23
N ILE A 671 15.60 17.17 -31.27
CA ILE A 671 14.85 15.96 -31.60
C ILE A 671 15.24 14.90 -30.56
N ASN A 672 14.28 14.37 -29.81
CA ASN A 672 14.55 13.41 -28.74
C ASN A 672 15.28 12.17 -29.28
N GLY A 673 16.42 11.84 -28.66
CA GLY A 673 17.36 10.80 -29.10
C GLY A 673 18.74 11.31 -29.53
N TYR A 674 18.99 12.62 -29.43
CA TYR A 674 20.30 13.25 -29.64
C TYR A 674 20.59 14.34 -28.61
#